data_AF-A0AAV2YR61-F1
#
_entry.id   AF-A0AAV2YR61-F1
#
_cell.length_a   1.000
_cell.length_b   1.000
_cell.length_c   1.000
_cell.angle_alpha   90.00
_cell.angle_beta   90.00
_cell.angle_gamma   90.00
#
_symmetry.space_group_name_H-M   'P 1'
#
loop_
_entity.id
_entity.type
_entity.pdbx_description
1 polymer ?
#
loop_
_entity_poly.entity_id
_entity_poly.type
_entity_poly.pdbx_seq_one_letter_code
_entity_poly.pdbx_strand_id
1 'polypeptide(L)'
;MAAFPAEAQAEISRLKNEVHAKEETLNQLKLKTKAFVDNMRNELATEKKKVGELEEQLKNAQASHAAPAAAPSSSTEIDALKKEIAAATQRENELKVRAKAFADNMKAQLQTEKEKAQKLEKELHDKTEALANAAANTSHAPALDTHALAEKDAEIASLRGQLQTAQKDLEALADSLQAADARAAMAVAQAQGSSQHEVDALRSDYEHQLSQLQQQLDQAKHQAADAENALARQRSAQGSTEAAFASEHSHLEQEMSKNHELVRQIEQLNRENERLQQEAADRDLQLEQLRGFQQKASESEFTMQQLSGELAVLKQQLRAQTEKSLAECEKCEALKRELSEMSALYEKVNIGRSRSDSQLAEAQSALEALQNVKQDYANAQSRIEEVSRQNMKLGEQLFQKDSEINALKGDLEQRKNDLASLTERMNATKGDSFTRQQQAEALKADKEKAEALAQTLQAKVTELQQKNHELATSADSSSKATTEKMQKAKALLVSLTNEKQTLQDEKNDLQKEVDRLRMELNQRNVENEKRMKQLSEENAQKLQQSTQNVQKLGDEISTLKQALSVLQESEKSQQRAKELANAKREVEESNKKRLAAKAETQKLAVDLENVQKSLNQLSETTCGNSATNMRKIAMLQDRVNEALQLLEKRASASAAASGKKQRVSVGNNDIEVEDIRGPESASREKVMSPSSSTKKAEESIAQLNERLNAIIEVTEKLCDLAMEQHEVNLKDVVIERVSHVFSHCFSEKLRAAYTKVDEATESMLDTSQSSSSSSRAQNRA
;
A
#
# COMPACT_ATOMS: atom_id res chain seq x y z
N MET A 1 19.48 26.44 -3.61
CA MET A 1 19.53 25.05 -4.11
C MET A 1 18.45 24.92 -5.17
N ALA A 2 18.83 24.87 -6.45
CA ALA A 2 17.87 24.64 -7.52
C ALA A 2 17.33 23.21 -7.39
N ALA A 3 16.03 23.07 -7.18
CA ALA A 3 15.37 21.77 -7.17
C ALA A 3 15.47 21.19 -8.60
N PHE A 4 15.92 19.94 -8.70
CA PHE A 4 16.02 19.24 -9.97
C PHE A 4 14.64 19.12 -10.65
N PRO A 5 14.57 19.04 -11.99
CA PRO A 5 13.33 18.77 -12.70
C PRO A 5 12.75 17.43 -12.22
N ALA A 6 11.50 17.43 -11.74
CA ALA A 6 10.85 16.23 -11.19
C ALA A 6 10.84 15.04 -12.18
N GLU A 7 10.75 15.32 -13.48
CA GLU A 7 10.82 14.32 -14.55
C GLU A 7 12.17 13.57 -14.60
N ALA A 8 13.28 14.27 -14.36
CA ALA A 8 14.61 13.68 -14.41
C ALA A 8 14.87 12.77 -13.19
N GLN A 9 14.33 13.14 -12.03
CA GLN A 9 14.34 12.30 -10.82
C GLN A 9 13.42 11.07 -10.94
N ALA A 10 12.28 11.21 -11.62
CA ALA A 10 11.39 10.10 -11.92
C ALA A 10 12.07 9.07 -12.85
N GLU A 11 12.77 9.54 -13.88
CA GLU A 11 13.47 8.68 -14.84
C GLU A 11 14.68 7.95 -14.20
N ILE A 12 15.46 8.61 -13.32
CA ILE A 12 16.51 7.91 -12.54
C ILE A 12 15.89 6.82 -11.66
N SER A 13 14.76 7.12 -11.01
CA SER A 13 14.09 6.16 -10.14
C SER A 13 13.56 4.96 -10.94
N ARG A 14 13.05 5.21 -12.16
CA ARG A 14 12.65 4.16 -13.10
C ARG A 14 13.83 3.27 -13.51
N LEU A 15 14.96 3.87 -13.93
CA LEU A 15 16.15 3.14 -14.33
C LEU A 15 16.76 2.34 -13.16
N LYS A 16 16.75 2.87 -11.94
CA LYS A 16 17.17 2.13 -10.73
C LYS A 16 16.31 0.89 -10.49
N ASN A 17 14.99 1.03 -10.60
CA ASN A 17 14.07 -0.09 -10.45
C ASN A 17 14.26 -1.13 -11.57
N GLU A 18 14.54 -0.68 -12.79
CA GLU A 18 14.78 -1.56 -13.93
C GLU A 18 16.11 -2.33 -13.80
N VAL A 19 17.19 -1.68 -13.36
CA VAL A 19 18.47 -2.36 -13.04
C VAL A 19 18.27 -3.42 -11.95
N HIS A 20 17.61 -3.07 -10.84
CA HIS A 20 17.34 -4.01 -9.75
C HIS A 20 16.50 -5.22 -10.22
N ALA A 21 15.45 -4.97 -11.02
CA ALA A 21 14.64 -6.05 -11.59
C ALA A 21 15.48 -6.98 -12.49
N LYS A 22 16.41 -6.42 -13.29
CA LYS A 22 17.31 -7.21 -14.13
C LYS A 22 18.33 -8.01 -13.31
N GLU A 23 18.91 -7.44 -12.27
CA GLU A 23 19.79 -8.17 -11.35
C GLU A 23 19.08 -9.33 -10.65
N GLU A 24 17.82 -9.13 -10.25
CA GLU A 24 17.00 -10.19 -9.67
C GLU A 24 16.73 -11.32 -10.68
N THR A 25 16.37 -10.98 -11.93
CA THR A 25 16.21 -11.99 -12.99
C THR A 25 17.51 -12.75 -13.29
N LEU A 26 18.65 -12.06 -13.27
CA LEU A 26 19.97 -12.67 -13.44
C LEU A 26 20.28 -13.65 -12.30
N ASN A 27 19.95 -13.29 -11.06
CA ASN A 27 20.14 -14.15 -9.89
C ASN A 27 19.24 -15.39 -9.93
N GLN A 28 17.96 -15.23 -10.31
CA GLN A 28 17.05 -16.37 -10.53
C GLN A 28 17.57 -17.30 -11.63
N LEU A 29 18.12 -16.74 -12.71
CA LEU A 29 18.67 -17.52 -13.82
C LEU A 29 19.91 -18.32 -13.40
N LYS A 30 20.80 -17.73 -12.58
CA LYS A 30 21.93 -18.44 -11.98
C LYS A 30 21.46 -19.60 -11.09
N LEU A 31 20.44 -19.37 -10.26
CA LEU A 31 19.90 -20.38 -9.35
C LEU A 31 19.30 -21.57 -10.13
N LYS A 32 18.50 -21.29 -11.16
CA LYS A 32 17.90 -22.31 -12.06
C LYS A 32 18.98 -23.10 -12.81
N THR A 33 20.00 -22.42 -13.30
CA THR A 33 21.14 -23.08 -13.98
C THR A 33 21.86 -24.04 -13.03
N LYS A 34 22.12 -23.61 -11.78
CA LYS A 34 22.76 -24.44 -10.76
C LYS A 34 21.91 -25.67 -10.44
N ALA A 35 20.61 -25.50 -10.19
CA ALA A 35 19.70 -26.60 -9.89
C ALA A 35 19.64 -27.63 -11.04
N PHE A 36 19.60 -27.18 -12.30
CA PHE A 36 19.61 -28.08 -13.45
C PHE A 36 20.93 -28.84 -13.57
N VAL A 37 22.07 -28.16 -13.40
CA VAL A 37 23.39 -28.82 -13.44
C VAL A 37 23.53 -29.86 -12.34
N ASP A 38 23.04 -29.56 -11.14
CA ASP A 38 23.06 -30.51 -10.01
C ASP A 38 22.14 -31.72 -10.29
N ASN A 39 20.96 -31.51 -10.90
CA ASN A 39 20.11 -32.62 -11.33
C ASN A 39 20.78 -33.49 -12.41
N MET A 40 21.34 -32.88 -13.46
CA MET A 40 22.05 -33.61 -14.51
C MET A 40 23.26 -34.38 -13.97
N ARG A 41 23.97 -33.85 -12.96
CA ARG A 41 25.05 -34.57 -12.28
C ARG A 41 24.55 -35.80 -11.52
N ASN A 42 23.39 -35.70 -10.88
CA ASN A 42 22.78 -36.82 -10.19
C ASN A 42 22.35 -37.91 -11.19
N GLU A 43 21.68 -37.53 -12.28
CA GLU A 43 21.29 -38.46 -13.36
C GLU A 43 22.51 -39.13 -14.01
N LEU A 44 23.59 -38.37 -14.23
CA LEU A 44 24.83 -38.93 -14.75
C LEU A 44 25.48 -39.91 -13.77
N ALA A 45 25.45 -39.60 -12.47
CA ALA A 45 25.98 -40.47 -11.43
C ALA A 45 25.18 -41.78 -11.32
N THR A 46 23.85 -41.71 -11.44
CA THR A 46 22.98 -42.91 -11.44
C THR A 46 23.22 -43.77 -12.68
N GLU A 47 23.32 -43.18 -13.86
CA GLU A 47 23.50 -43.96 -15.08
C GLU A 47 24.91 -44.57 -15.14
N LYS A 48 25.93 -43.84 -14.67
CA LYS A 48 27.29 -44.39 -14.53
C LYS A 48 27.35 -45.53 -13.51
N LYS A 49 26.59 -45.45 -12.41
CA LYS A 49 26.45 -46.54 -11.44
C LYS A 49 25.80 -47.77 -12.09
N LYS A 50 24.75 -47.56 -12.89
CA LYS A 50 24.06 -48.63 -13.63
C LYS A 50 24.96 -49.31 -14.66
N VAL A 51 25.77 -48.56 -15.41
CA VAL A 51 26.78 -49.12 -16.31
C VAL A 51 27.75 -50.00 -15.53
N GLY A 52 28.28 -49.52 -14.40
CA GLY A 52 29.18 -50.30 -13.55
C GLY A 52 28.55 -51.59 -13.00
N GLU A 53 27.29 -51.53 -12.55
CA GLU A 53 26.55 -52.71 -12.07
C GLU A 53 26.29 -53.73 -13.20
N LEU A 54 25.94 -53.27 -14.40
CA LEU A 54 25.74 -54.14 -15.56
C LEU A 54 27.06 -54.75 -16.06
N GLU A 55 28.16 -54.00 -16.03
CA GLU A 55 29.50 -54.51 -16.35
C GLU A 55 29.94 -55.58 -15.34
N GLU A 56 29.64 -55.39 -14.06
CA GLU A 56 29.91 -56.38 -13.02
C GLU A 56 29.04 -57.63 -13.17
N GLN A 57 27.76 -57.48 -13.53
CA GLN A 57 26.86 -58.60 -13.87
C GLN A 57 27.35 -59.36 -15.11
N LEU A 58 27.79 -58.66 -16.16
CA LEU A 58 28.36 -59.27 -17.35
C LEU A 58 29.63 -60.05 -17.01
N LYS A 59 30.50 -59.50 -16.17
CA LYS A 59 31.73 -60.17 -15.72
C LYS A 59 31.42 -61.41 -14.90
N ASN A 60 30.43 -61.37 -14.01
CA ASN A 60 29.99 -62.52 -13.22
C ASN A 60 29.34 -63.60 -14.10
N ALA A 61 28.48 -63.22 -15.05
CA ALA A 61 27.87 -64.13 -16.02
C ALA A 61 28.92 -64.82 -16.91
N GLN A 62 29.94 -64.08 -17.35
CA GLN A 62 31.07 -64.65 -18.11
C GLN A 62 31.94 -65.59 -17.26
N ALA A 63 32.16 -65.28 -15.97
CA ALA A 63 32.90 -66.15 -15.06
C ALA A 63 32.15 -67.47 -14.75
N SER A 64 30.82 -67.43 -14.63
CA SER A 64 29.99 -68.64 -14.48
C SER A 64 29.92 -69.51 -15.74
N HIS A 65 30.17 -68.93 -16.92
CA HIS A 65 30.16 -69.64 -18.21
C HIS A 65 31.49 -70.35 -18.53
N ALA A 66 32.55 -70.11 -17.75
CA ALA A 66 33.85 -70.76 -17.88
C ALA A 66 33.93 -72.15 -17.22
N ALA A 67 32.86 -72.63 -16.58
CA ALA A 67 32.77 -73.99 -16.03
C ALA A 67 32.32 -75.00 -17.12
N PRO A 68 33.01 -76.14 -17.29
CA PRO A 68 32.88 -76.98 -18.50
C PRO A 68 31.68 -77.94 -18.47
N ALA A 69 30.44 -77.43 -18.31
CA ALA A 69 29.23 -78.28 -18.39
C ALA A 69 27.88 -77.58 -18.64
N ALA A 70 27.78 -76.28 -18.91
CA ALA A 70 26.46 -75.60 -18.96
C ALA A 70 25.88 -75.40 -20.37
N ALA A 71 24.57 -75.62 -20.46
CA ALA A 71 23.67 -75.59 -21.62
C ALA A 71 23.71 -74.30 -22.49
N PRO A 72 23.20 -74.33 -23.74
CA PRO A 72 23.22 -73.20 -24.69
C PRO A 72 22.40 -71.94 -24.29
N SER A 73 21.72 -71.92 -23.14
CA SER A 73 20.86 -70.81 -22.71
C SER A 73 21.60 -69.60 -22.12
N SER A 74 22.86 -69.75 -21.71
CA SER A 74 23.64 -68.66 -21.10
C SER A 74 24.37 -67.76 -22.11
N SER A 75 24.46 -68.13 -23.40
CA SER A 75 25.02 -67.24 -24.43
C SER A 75 24.06 -66.09 -24.75
N THR A 76 22.75 -66.35 -24.76
CA THR A 76 21.71 -65.36 -25.00
C THR A 76 21.64 -64.30 -23.90
N GLU A 77 21.88 -64.68 -22.65
CA GLU A 77 21.91 -63.73 -21.51
C GLU A 77 23.13 -62.81 -21.56
N ILE A 78 24.30 -63.33 -21.93
CA ILE A 78 25.52 -62.53 -22.11
C ILE A 78 25.35 -61.51 -23.25
N ASP A 79 24.73 -61.92 -24.36
CA ASP A 79 24.50 -61.01 -25.48
C ASP A 79 23.41 -59.97 -25.16
N ALA A 80 22.41 -60.32 -24.35
CA ALA A 80 21.44 -59.37 -23.80
C ALA A 80 22.10 -58.34 -22.87
N LEU A 81 22.96 -58.77 -21.95
CA LEU A 81 23.71 -57.88 -21.03
C LEU A 81 24.65 -56.95 -21.78
N LYS A 82 25.36 -57.42 -22.82
CA LYS A 82 26.18 -56.56 -23.68
C LYS A 82 25.34 -55.49 -24.39
N LYS A 83 24.16 -55.87 -24.89
CA LYS A 83 23.25 -54.93 -25.54
C LYS A 83 22.71 -53.89 -24.55
N GLU A 84 22.45 -54.28 -23.32
CA GLU A 84 22.01 -53.38 -22.26
C GLU A 84 23.10 -52.42 -21.79
N ILE A 85 24.35 -52.87 -21.64
CA ILE A 85 25.52 -52.01 -21.37
C ILE A 85 25.72 -51.01 -22.50
N ALA A 86 25.62 -51.42 -23.76
CA ALA A 86 25.73 -50.52 -24.90
C ALA A 86 24.62 -49.45 -24.89
N ALA A 87 23.39 -49.83 -24.57
CA ALA A 87 22.28 -48.89 -24.44
C ALA A 87 22.45 -47.92 -23.25
N ALA A 88 22.91 -48.42 -22.09
CA ALA A 88 23.18 -47.58 -20.91
C ALA A 88 24.35 -46.60 -21.16
N THR A 89 25.41 -47.05 -21.83
CA THR A 89 26.55 -46.21 -22.24
C THR A 89 26.12 -45.13 -23.24
N GLN A 90 25.24 -45.48 -24.18
CA GLN A 90 24.66 -44.52 -25.10
C GLN A 90 23.86 -43.44 -24.36
N ARG A 91 23.01 -43.83 -23.39
CA ARG A 91 22.27 -42.88 -22.54
C ARG A 91 23.20 -41.97 -21.72
N GLU A 92 24.28 -42.51 -21.15
CA GLU A 92 25.29 -41.71 -20.45
C GLU A 92 25.90 -40.64 -21.38
N ASN A 93 26.24 -41.02 -22.62
CA ASN A 93 26.80 -40.09 -23.60
C ASN A 93 25.79 -39.04 -24.05
N GLU A 94 24.53 -39.42 -24.27
CA GLU A 94 23.44 -38.48 -24.58
C GLU A 94 23.22 -37.49 -23.44
N LEU A 95 23.25 -37.94 -22.18
CA LEU A 95 23.17 -37.06 -21.00
C LEU A 95 24.36 -36.10 -20.92
N LYS A 96 25.59 -36.53 -21.23
CA LYS A 96 26.77 -35.63 -21.31
C LYS A 96 26.60 -34.56 -22.39
N VAL A 97 26.16 -34.96 -23.59
CA VAL A 97 25.94 -34.03 -24.70
C VAL A 97 24.85 -33.02 -24.33
N ARG A 98 23.74 -33.48 -23.73
CA ARG A 98 22.64 -32.63 -23.28
C ARG A 98 23.05 -31.69 -22.16
N ALA A 99 23.81 -32.15 -21.18
CA ALA A 99 24.35 -31.32 -20.10
C ALA A 99 25.26 -30.22 -20.64
N LYS A 100 26.12 -30.55 -21.62
CA LYS A 100 27.01 -29.59 -22.27
C LYS A 100 26.23 -28.55 -23.09
N ALA A 101 25.29 -28.99 -23.93
CA ALA A 101 24.47 -28.09 -24.72
C ALA A 101 23.64 -27.13 -23.86
N PHE A 102 23.12 -27.62 -22.72
CA PHE A 102 22.42 -26.77 -21.76
C PHE A 102 23.37 -25.78 -21.07
N ALA A 103 24.55 -26.22 -20.63
CA ALA A 103 25.55 -25.34 -20.02
C ALA A 103 25.99 -24.23 -20.98
N ASP A 104 26.22 -24.55 -22.25
CA ASP A 104 26.60 -23.58 -23.28
C ASP A 104 25.46 -22.58 -23.57
N ASN A 105 24.22 -23.05 -23.66
CA ASN A 105 23.04 -22.18 -23.85
C ASN A 105 22.83 -21.25 -22.64
N MET A 106 22.85 -21.79 -21.42
CA MET A 106 22.70 -21.01 -20.20
C MET A 106 23.83 -20.00 -20.01
N LYS A 107 25.06 -20.35 -20.39
CA LYS A 107 26.20 -19.42 -20.36
C LYS A 107 25.99 -18.27 -21.35
N ALA A 108 25.50 -18.54 -22.55
CA ALA A 108 25.16 -17.50 -23.53
C ALA A 108 24.02 -16.59 -23.03
N GLN A 109 23.01 -17.17 -22.38
CA GLN A 109 21.88 -16.41 -21.82
C GLN A 109 22.30 -15.55 -20.62
N LEU A 110 23.10 -16.09 -19.69
CA LEU A 110 23.68 -15.35 -18.56
C LEU A 110 24.58 -14.20 -19.04
N GLN A 111 25.38 -14.43 -20.09
CA GLN A 111 26.22 -13.41 -20.68
C GLN A 111 25.37 -12.29 -21.30
N THR A 112 24.29 -12.64 -22.01
CA THR A 112 23.36 -11.67 -22.60
C THR A 112 22.66 -10.81 -21.55
N GLU A 113 22.17 -11.42 -20.46
CA GLU A 113 21.53 -10.66 -19.38
C GLU A 113 22.55 -9.82 -18.58
N LYS A 114 23.79 -10.31 -18.40
CA LYS A 114 24.88 -9.52 -17.81
C LYS A 114 25.19 -8.27 -18.64
N GLU A 115 25.26 -8.41 -19.97
CA GLU A 115 25.50 -7.28 -20.88
C GLU A 115 24.34 -6.27 -20.87
N LYS A 116 23.09 -6.74 -20.74
CA LYS A 116 21.92 -5.85 -20.58
C LYS A 116 21.95 -5.08 -19.26
N ALA A 117 22.26 -5.76 -18.15
CA ALA A 117 22.40 -5.11 -16.85
C ALA A 117 23.50 -4.03 -16.88
N GLN A 118 24.67 -4.35 -17.44
CA GLN A 118 25.77 -3.40 -17.59
C GLN A 118 25.42 -2.19 -18.48
N LYS A 119 24.63 -2.40 -19.54
CA LYS A 119 24.15 -1.29 -20.39
C LYS A 119 23.21 -0.36 -19.62
N LEU A 120 22.28 -0.91 -18.84
CA LEU A 120 21.36 -0.12 -18.02
C LEU A 120 22.09 0.62 -16.88
N GLU A 121 23.07 -0.03 -16.24
CA GLU A 121 23.93 0.63 -15.24
C GLU A 121 24.70 1.80 -15.86
N LYS A 122 25.24 1.62 -17.07
CA LYS A 122 25.92 2.68 -17.80
C LYS A 122 24.97 3.83 -18.14
N GLU A 123 23.76 3.54 -18.63
CA GLU A 123 22.76 4.57 -18.95
C GLU A 123 22.30 5.33 -17.70
N LEU A 124 22.15 4.64 -16.57
CA LEU A 124 21.86 5.24 -15.27
C LEU A 124 23.00 6.14 -14.82
N HIS A 125 24.25 5.69 -14.97
CA HIS A 125 25.45 6.49 -14.65
C HIS A 125 25.53 7.75 -15.52
N ASP A 126 25.43 7.60 -16.84
CA ASP A 126 25.49 8.69 -17.82
C ASP A 126 24.37 9.73 -17.56
N LYS A 127 23.13 9.31 -17.28
CA LYS A 127 22.03 10.23 -16.93
C LYS A 127 22.23 10.91 -15.56
N THR A 128 22.78 10.20 -14.58
CA THR A 128 23.07 10.77 -13.25
C THR A 128 24.18 11.82 -13.32
N GLU A 129 25.21 11.56 -14.13
CA GLU A 129 26.33 12.49 -14.36
C GLU A 129 25.90 13.72 -15.18
N ALA A 130 25.05 13.54 -16.19
CA ALA A 130 24.46 14.64 -16.96
C ALA A 130 23.63 15.60 -16.08
N LEU A 131 22.90 15.08 -15.09
CA LEU A 131 22.14 15.90 -14.13
C LEU A 131 23.03 16.63 -13.12
N ALA A 132 24.14 16.01 -12.70
CA ALA A 132 25.12 16.67 -11.84
C ALA A 132 25.80 17.86 -12.56
N ASN A 133 26.12 17.69 -13.86
CA ASN A 133 26.71 18.74 -14.68
C ASN A 133 25.72 19.88 -15.03
N ALA A 134 24.43 19.58 -15.20
CA ALA A 134 23.40 20.59 -15.41
C ALA A 134 23.15 21.48 -14.17
N ALA A 135 23.33 20.94 -12.96
CA ALA A 135 23.20 21.71 -11.71
C ALA A 135 24.36 22.67 -11.43
N ALA A 136 25.52 22.50 -12.10
CA ALA A 136 26.71 23.32 -11.90
C ALA A 136 26.78 24.60 -12.76
N ASN A 137 25.92 24.74 -13.80
CA ASN A 137 26.05 25.78 -14.83
C ASN A 137 24.99 26.91 -14.81
N THR A 138 24.26 27.11 -13.70
CA THR A 138 23.33 28.25 -13.54
C THR A 138 23.93 29.39 -12.72
N SER A 139 24.78 30.21 -13.32
CA SER A 139 25.12 31.53 -12.78
C SER A 139 25.63 32.47 -13.87
N HIS A 140 24.79 33.39 -14.36
CA HIS A 140 25.18 34.74 -14.82
C HIS A 140 23.96 35.54 -15.36
N ALA A 141 23.58 36.62 -14.67
CA ALA A 141 23.02 37.84 -15.24
C ALA A 141 23.09 39.00 -14.20
N PRO A 142 23.61 40.20 -14.56
CA PRO A 142 23.98 41.25 -13.60
C PRO A 142 22.92 42.33 -13.36
N ALA A 143 23.16 43.08 -12.28
CA ALA A 143 22.39 44.14 -11.64
C ALA A 143 22.35 45.49 -12.38
N LEU A 144 21.41 46.37 -11.99
CA LEU A 144 21.41 47.80 -12.35
C LEU A 144 20.95 48.67 -11.16
N ASP A 145 21.74 49.73 -10.95
CA ASP A 145 21.81 50.64 -9.80
C ASP A 145 20.85 51.83 -9.86
N THR A 146 20.54 52.34 -8.67
CA THR A 146 19.79 53.57 -8.33
C THR A 146 20.72 54.79 -8.20
N HIS A 147 20.25 56.02 -8.51
CA HIS A 147 20.69 57.26 -7.80
C HIS A 147 19.78 58.49 -8.06
N ALA A 148 19.91 59.52 -7.21
CA ALA A 148 18.89 60.48 -6.79
C ALA A 148 19.24 61.99 -6.98
N LEU A 149 18.18 62.83 -7.04
CA LEU A 149 17.93 64.19 -6.50
C LEU A 149 18.64 65.50 -6.98
N ALA A 150 17.83 66.59 -6.94
CA ALA A 150 18.05 68.07 -7.09
C ALA A 150 17.96 68.64 -8.54
N GLU A 151 17.21 69.70 -8.91
CA GLU A 151 16.54 70.80 -8.19
C GLU A 151 15.43 71.47 -9.08
N LYS A 152 14.20 71.42 -8.56
CA LYS A 152 13.01 72.31 -8.59
C LYS A 152 12.55 73.17 -9.79
N ASP A 153 13.33 73.49 -10.82
CA ASP A 153 12.79 74.12 -12.07
C ASP A 153 12.88 73.19 -13.29
N ALA A 154 13.73 72.16 -13.19
CA ALA A 154 13.66 70.98 -14.03
C ALA A 154 12.45 70.10 -13.69
N GLU A 155 11.76 70.31 -12.55
CA GLU A 155 10.65 69.47 -12.08
C GLU A 155 9.40 69.62 -12.97
N ILE A 156 9.13 70.78 -13.58
CA ILE A 156 7.97 70.95 -14.49
C ILE A 156 8.27 70.41 -15.91
N ALA A 157 9.51 70.57 -16.39
CA ALA A 157 9.96 69.96 -17.65
C ALA A 157 10.15 68.44 -17.49
N SER A 158 10.58 67.98 -16.32
CA SER A 158 10.69 66.57 -15.95
C SER A 158 9.33 65.96 -15.67
N LEU A 159 8.35 66.67 -15.10
CA LEU A 159 6.98 66.17 -14.97
C LEU A 159 6.27 66.09 -16.34
N ARG A 160 6.52 67.03 -17.25
CA ARG A 160 6.08 66.89 -18.66
C ARG A 160 6.81 65.77 -19.39
N GLY A 161 8.12 65.64 -19.15
CA GLY A 161 8.93 64.53 -19.64
C GLY A 161 8.41 63.20 -19.12
N GLN A 162 8.20 63.06 -17.81
CA GLN A 162 7.68 61.89 -17.11
C GLN A 162 6.23 61.59 -17.49
N LEU A 163 5.40 62.59 -17.81
CA LEU A 163 4.05 62.36 -18.32
C LEU A 163 4.08 61.87 -19.76
N GLN A 164 5.03 62.36 -20.57
CA GLN A 164 5.28 61.87 -21.92
C GLN A 164 5.96 60.48 -21.92
N THR A 165 6.84 60.21 -20.95
CA THR A 165 7.42 58.88 -20.69
C THR A 165 6.35 57.95 -20.16
N ALA A 166 5.51 58.36 -19.23
CA ALA A 166 4.39 57.56 -18.74
C ALA A 166 3.32 57.31 -19.81
N GLN A 167 3.11 58.25 -20.75
CA GLN A 167 2.27 58.02 -21.93
C GLN A 167 2.90 57.00 -22.87
N LYS A 168 4.21 57.09 -23.13
CA LYS A 168 4.94 56.09 -23.91
C LYS A 168 5.01 54.74 -23.20
N ASP A 169 5.12 54.73 -21.89
CA ASP A 169 5.14 53.52 -21.07
C ASP A 169 3.74 52.91 -21.02
N LEU A 170 2.67 53.70 -21.02
CA LEU A 170 1.30 53.23 -21.17
C LEU A 170 1.02 52.68 -22.58
N GLU A 171 1.53 53.32 -23.64
CA GLU A 171 1.48 52.76 -25.00
C GLU A 171 2.29 51.48 -25.10
N ALA A 172 3.50 51.44 -24.54
CA ALA A 172 4.32 50.24 -24.49
C ALA A 172 3.69 49.13 -23.63
N LEU A 173 3.00 49.49 -22.56
CA LEU A 173 2.23 48.55 -21.73
C LEU A 173 0.98 48.06 -22.47
N ALA A 174 0.31 48.92 -23.23
CA ALA A 174 -0.83 48.55 -24.08
C ALA A 174 -0.38 47.62 -25.22
N ASP A 175 0.72 47.91 -25.89
CA ASP A 175 1.34 47.04 -26.90
C ASP A 175 1.81 45.72 -26.30
N SER A 176 2.36 45.76 -25.08
CA SER A 176 2.77 44.56 -24.32
C SER A 176 1.56 43.73 -23.90
N LEU A 177 0.47 44.35 -23.47
CA LEU A 177 -0.81 43.69 -23.16
C LEU A 177 -1.43 43.09 -24.42
N GLN A 178 -1.41 43.81 -25.54
CA GLN A 178 -1.92 43.31 -26.81
C GLN A 178 -1.05 42.15 -27.35
N ALA A 179 0.27 42.22 -27.16
CA ALA A 179 1.19 41.13 -27.47
C ALA A 179 1.01 39.95 -26.50
N ALA A 180 0.71 40.19 -25.23
CA ALA A 180 0.42 39.15 -24.24
C ALA A 180 -0.91 38.47 -24.53
N ASP A 181 -1.95 39.22 -24.91
CA ASP A 181 -3.24 38.68 -25.35
C ASP A 181 -3.09 37.89 -26.66
N ALA A 182 -2.28 38.36 -27.61
CA ALA A 182 -1.97 37.60 -28.82
C ALA A 182 -1.21 36.30 -28.51
N ARG A 183 -0.26 36.31 -27.57
CA ARG A 183 0.43 35.10 -27.10
C ARG A 183 -0.48 34.16 -26.32
N ALA A 184 -1.39 34.69 -25.51
CA ALA A 184 -2.39 33.91 -24.79
C ALA A 184 -3.38 33.25 -25.77
N ALA A 185 -3.83 33.98 -26.78
CA ALA A 185 -4.68 33.45 -27.85
C ALA A 185 -3.95 32.35 -28.67
N MET A 186 -2.66 32.56 -29.00
CA MET A 186 -1.86 31.52 -29.66
C MET A 186 -1.62 30.31 -28.76
N ALA A 187 -1.36 30.49 -27.46
CA ALA A 187 -1.18 29.40 -26.52
C ALA A 187 -2.48 28.58 -26.34
N VAL A 188 -3.64 29.24 -26.30
CA VAL A 188 -4.95 28.57 -26.25
C VAL A 188 -5.22 27.80 -27.54
N ALA A 189 -4.94 28.39 -28.71
CA ALA A 189 -5.10 27.70 -30.00
C ALA A 189 -4.15 26.49 -30.12
N GLN A 190 -2.92 26.61 -29.62
CA GLN A 190 -1.92 25.54 -29.64
C GLN A 190 -2.27 24.42 -28.65
N ALA A 191 -2.79 24.76 -27.47
CA ALA A 191 -3.27 23.79 -26.47
C ALA A 191 -4.55 23.07 -26.93
N GLN A 192 -5.45 23.76 -27.63
CA GLN A 192 -6.62 23.13 -28.25
C GLN A 192 -6.18 22.17 -29.36
N GLY A 193 -5.25 22.60 -30.23
CA GLY A 193 -4.68 21.75 -31.27
C GLY A 193 -3.97 20.50 -30.73
N SER A 194 -3.19 20.62 -29.64
CA SER A 194 -2.52 19.47 -29.02
C SER A 194 -3.52 18.51 -28.37
N SER A 195 -4.54 19.01 -27.67
CA SER A 195 -5.54 18.13 -27.05
C SER A 195 -6.41 17.42 -28.11
N GLN A 196 -6.73 18.09 -29.22
CA GLN A 196 -7.45 17.47 -30.34
C GLN A 196 -6.62 16.32 -30.94
N HIS A 197 -5.33 16.56 -31.14
CA HIS A 197 -4.41 15.58 -31.70
C HIS A 197 -4.18 14.38 -30.78
N GLU A 198 -4.20 14.59 -29.46
CA GLU A 198 -4.10 13.55 -28.44
C GLU A 198 -5.38 12.70 -28.37
N VAL A 199 -6.56 13.33 -28.48
CA VAL A 199 -7.85 12.63 -28.56
C VAL A 199 -7.96 11.79 -29.84
N ASP A 200 -7.50 12.33 -30.98
CA ASP A 200 -7.49 11.61 -32.25
C ASP A 200 -6.48 10.45 -32.25
N ALA A 201 -5.31 10.63 -31.62
CA ALA A 201 -4.34 9.56 -31.41
C ALA A 201 -4.93 8.43 -30.54
N LEU A 202 -5.59 8.77 -29.42
CA LEU A 202 -6.24 7.78 -28.55
C LEU A 202 -7.40 7.06 -29.26
N ARG A 203 -8.17 7.75 -30.11
CA ARG A 203 -9.18 7.09 -30.95
C ARG A 203 -8.57 6.09 -31.92
N SER A 204 -7.49 6.50 -32.60
CA SER A 204 -6.77 5.63 -33.52
C SER A 204 -6.22 4.39 -32.82
N ASP A 205 -5.64 4.54 -31.63
CA ASP A 205 -5.13 3.42 -30.84
C ASP A 205 -6.25 2.47 -30.40
N TYR A 206 -7.40 3.02 -29.99
CA TYR A 206 -8.57 2.22 -29.59
C TYR A 206 -9.18 1.45 -30.77
N GLU A 207 -9.31 2.09 -31.94
CA GLU A 207 -9.75 1.44 -33.18
C GLU A 207 -8.77 0.33 -33.61
N HIS A 208 -7.47 0.58 -33.48
CA HIS A 208 -6.45 -0.42 -33.78
C HIS A 208 -6.55 -1.63 -32.82
N GLN A 209 -6.78 -1.38 -31.53
CA GLN A 209 -6.93 -2.42 -30.52
C GLN A 209 -8.20 -3.26 -30.73
N LEU A 210 -9.32 -2.62 -31.10
CA LEU A 210 -10.56 -3.30 -31.49
C LEU A 210 -10.36 -4.19 -32.73
N SER A 211 -9.69 -3.67 -33.75
CA SER A 211 -9.38 -4.44 -34.97
C SER A 211 -8.51 -5.66 -34.66
N GLN A 212 -7.52 -5.50 -33.77
CA GLN A 212 -6.64 -6.58 -33.35
C GLN A 212 -7.38 -7.67 -32.55
N LEU A 213 -8.28 -7.28 -31.64
CA LEU A 213 -9.12 -8.21 -30.89
C LEU A 213 -10.13 -8.93 -31.80
N GLN A 214 -10.71 -8.23 -32.78
CA GLN A 214 -11.59 -8.82 -33.78
C GLN A 214 -10.86 -9.90 -34.59
N GLN A 215 -9.63 -9.61 -35.02
CA GLN A 215 -8.80 -10.56 -35.76
C GLN A 215 -8.42 -11.79 -34.92
N GLN A 216 -8.11 -11.60 -33.64
CA GLN A 216 -7.85 -12.71 -32.70
C GLN A 216 -9.09 -13.58 -32.48
N LEU A 217 -10.28 -12.98 -32.38
CA LEU A 217 -11.55 -13.70 -32.26
C LEU A 217 -11.81 -14.57 -33.50
N ASP A 218 -11.59 -14.04 -34.69
CA ASP A 218 -11.80 -14.77 -35.94
C ASP A 218 -10.79 -15.90 -36.14
N GLN A 219 -9.54 -15.69 -35.71
CA GLN A 219 -8.52 -16.75 -35.66
C GLN A 219 -8.91 -17.86 -34.68
N ALA A 220 -9.37 -17.51 -33.47
CA ALA A 220 -9.81 -18.49 -32.48
C ALA A 220 -11.02 -19.30 -32.98
N LYS A 221 -11.96 -18.66 -33.67
CA LYS A 221 -13.11 -19.35 -34.31
C LYS A 221 -12.67 -20.34 -35.39
N HIS A 222 -11.72 -19.96 -36.24
CA HIS A 222 -11.17 -20.87 -37.25
C HIS A 222 -10.48 -22.07 -36.61
N GLN A 223 -9.64 -21.83 -35.59
CA GLN A 223 -8.97 -22.92 -34.86
C GLN A 223 -9.95 -23.86 -34.16
N ALA A 224 -11.05 -23.33 -33.60
CA ALA A 224 -12.11 -24.14 -33.00
C ALA A 224 -12.82 -25.01 -34.05
N ALA A 225 -13.17 -24.44 -35.21
CA ALA A 225 -13.80 -25.18 -36.30
C ALA A 225 -12.87 -26.27 -36.88
N ASP A 226 -11.57 -25.99 -37.00
CA ASP A 226 -10.59 -26.98 -37.46
C ASP A 226 -10.41 -28.14 -36.46
N ALA A 227 -10.38 -27.83 -35.16
CA ALA A 227 -10.31 -28.85 -34.11
C ALA A 227 -11.58 -29.72 -34.08
N GLU A 228 -12.76 -29.12 -34.25
CA GLU A 228 -14.03 -29.84 -34.30
C GLU A 228 -14.11 -30.76 -35.53
N ASN A 229 -13.65 -30.29 -36.69
CA ASN A 229 -13.52 -31.09 -37.90
C ASN A 229 -12.51 -32.25 -37.74
N ALA A 230 -11.37 -32.01 -37.07
CA ALA A 230 -10.39 -33.04 -36.79
C ALA A 230 -10.95 -34.13 -35.86
N LEU A 231 -11.69 -33.74 -34.82
CA LEU A 231 -12.38 -34.66 -33.91
C LEU A 231 -13.47 -35.47 -34.62
N ALA A 232 -14.26 -34.85 -35.51
CA ALA A 232 -15.26 -35.55 -36.30
C ALA A 232 -14.62 -36.61 -37.21
N ARG A 233 -13.50 -36.27 -37.87
CA ARG A 233 -12.72 -37.23 -38.68
C ARG A 233 -12.16 -38.36 -37.83
N GLN A 234 -11.62 -38.08 -36.65
CA GLN A 234 -11.10 -39.11 -35.75
C GLN A 234 -12.20 -40.07 -35.28
N ARG A 235 -13.39 -39.57 -34.92
CA ARG A 235 -14.54 -40.42 -34.54
C ARG A 235 -15.01 -41.31 -35.70
N SER A 236 -15.04 -40.78 -36.92
CA SER A 236 -15.38 -41.58 -38.11
C SER A 236 -14.34 -42.67 -38.41
N ALA A 237 -13.06 -42.38 -38.18
CA ALA A 237 -11.98 -43.36 -38.33
C ALA A 237 -12.05 -44.45 -37.25
N GLN A 238 -12.36 -44.08 -36.00
CA GLN A 238 -12.53 -45.03 -34.90
C GLN A 238 -13.70 -46.00 -35.15
N GLY A 239 -14.85 -45.50 -35.61
CA GLY A 239 -16.00 -46.36 -35.95
C GLY A 239 -15.69 -47.36 -37.08
N SER A 240 -14.85 -46.97 -38.04
CA SER A 240 -14.38 -47.87 -39.11
C SER A 240 -13.43 -48.96 -38.58
N THR A 241 -12.52 -48.60 -37.67
CA THR A 241 -11.60 -49.58 -37.06
C THR A 241 -12.33 -50.56 -36.14
N GLU A 242 -13.33 -50.12 -35.37
CA GLU A 242 -14.12 -51.01 -34.52
C GLU A 242 -14.94 -52.02 -35.33
N ALA A 243 -15.51 -51.59 -36.46
CA ALA A 243 -16.20 -52.50 -37.38
C ALA A 243 -15.24 -53.53 -38.01
N ALA A 244 -14.01 -53.12 -38.34
CA ALA A 244 -12.97 -54.02 -38.85
C ALA A 244 -12.54 -55.05 -37.78
N PHE A 245 -12.35 -54.61 -36.52
CA PHE A 245 -12.02 -55.53 -35.42
C PHE A 245 -13.16 -56.50 -35.10
N ALA A 246 -14.41 -56.06 -35.14
CA ALA A 246 -15.56 -56.94 -34.95
C ALA A 246 -15.66 -58.01 -36.06
N SER A 247 -15.39 -57.61 -37.32
CA SER A 247 -15.31 -58.53 -38.46
C SER A 247 -14.17 -59.53 -38.31
N GLU A 248 -12.98 -59.08 -37.89
CA GLU A 248 -11.80 -59.93 -37.73
C GLU A 248 -11.98 -60.91 -36.55
N HIS A 249 -12.59 -60.46 -35.45
CA HIS A 249 -12.91 -61.32 -34.32
C HIS A 249 -13.94 -62.40 -34.69
N SER A 250 -14.98 -62.04 -35.45
CA SER A 250 -15.97 -63.00 -35.96
C SER A 250 -15.31 -64.03 -36.90
N HIS A 251 -14.35 -63.61 -37.73
CA HIS A 251 -13.63 -64.53 -38.60
C HIS A 251 -12.70 -65.47 -37.82
N LEU A 252 -12.01 -64.97 -36.78
CA LEU A 252 -11.20 -65.79 -35.88
C LEU A 252 -12.03 -66.82 -35.12
N GLU A 253 -13.22 -66.45 -34.63
CA GLU A 253 -14.13 -67.40 -33.99
C GLU A 253 -14.59 -68.50 -34.95
N GLN A 254 -14.86 -68.13 -36.21
CA GLN A 254 -15.22 -69.09 -37.24
C GLN A 254 -14.06 -70.07 -37.54
N GLU A 255 -12.84 -69.57 -37.71
CA GLU A 255 -11.65 -70.41 -37.93
C GLU A 255 -11.32 -71.29 -36.72
N MET A 256 -11.51 -70.77 -35.50
CA MET A 256 -11.42 -71.57 -34.28
C MET A 256 -12.44 -72.71 -34.28
N SER A 257 -13.70 -72.45 -34.67
CA SER A 257 -14.72 -73.50 -34.73
C SER A 257 -14.38 -74.60 -35.75
N LYS A 258 -13.87 -74.21 -36.93
CA LYS A 258 -13.39 -75.16 -37.95
C LYS A 258 -12.20 -75.97 -37.48
N ASN A 259 -11.24 -75.34 -36.78
CA ASN A 259 -10.11 -76.06 -36.20
C ASN A 259 -10.56 -77.08 -35.15
N HIS A 260 -11.53 -76.76 -34.31
CA HIS A 260 -12.10 -77.73 -33.37
C HIS A 260 -12.79 -78.90 -34.09
N GLU A 261 -13.47 -78.63 -35.21
CA GLU A 261 -14.08 -79.68 -36.03
C GLU A 261 -13.03 -80.58 -36.69
N LEU A 262 -11.98 -80.00 -37.27
CA LEU A 262 -10.85 -80.76 -37.84
C LEU A 262 -10.15 -81.62 -36.79
N VAL A 263 -9.93 -81.10 -35.58
CA VAL A 263 -9.35 -81.88 -34.46
C VAL A 263 -10.25 -83.07 -34.13
N ARG A 264 -11.57 -82.88 -34.04
CA ARG A 264 -12.51 -84.00 -33.82
C ARG A 264 -12.47 -85.03 -34.95
N GLN A 265 -12.34 -84.60 -36.20
CA GLN A 265 -12.20 -85.51 -37.35
C GLN A 265 -10.88 -86.31 -37.26
N ILE A 266 -9.77 -85.66 -36.91
CA ILE A 266 -8.48 -86.33 -36.72
C ILE A 266 -8.57 -87.35 -35.58
N GLU A 267 -9.19 -86.99 -34.44
CA GLU A 267 -9.40 -87.93 -33.33
C GLU A 267 -10.25 -89.13 -33.74
N GLN A 268 -11.30 -88.91 -34.54
CA GLN A 268 -12.14 -89.98 -35.06
C GLN A 268 -11.34 -90.92 -35.98
N LEU A 269 -10.55 -90.37 -36.91
CA LEU A 269 -9.69 -91.15 -37.79
C LEU A 269 -8.59 -91.91 -37.03
N ASN A 270 -8.06 -91.33 -35.95
CA ASN A 270 -7.11 -92.02 -35.09
C ASN A 270 -7.75 -93.23 -34.38
N ARG A 271 -8.96 -93.07 -33.82
CA ARG A 271 -9.70 -94.20 -33.23
C ARG A 271 -10.03 -95.28 -34.25
N GLU A 272 -10.36 -94.89 -35.48
CA GLU A 272 -10.62 -95.83 -36.57
C GLU A 272 -9.34 -96.58 -36.98
N ASN A 273 -8.21 -95.88 -37.09
CA ASN A 273 -6.90 -96.49 -37.34
C ASN A 273 -6.49 -97.46 -36.23
N GLU A 274 -6.67 -97.10 -34.96
CA GLU A 274 -6.43 -98.01 -33.83
C GLU A 274 -7.30 -99.26 -33.93
N ARG A 275 -8.58 -99.11 -34.29
CA ARG A 275 -9.49 -100.25 -34.50
C ARG A 275 -9.05 -101.14 -35.65
N LEU A 276 -8.62 -100.56 -36.77
CA LEU A 276 -8.14 -101.31 -37.93
C LEU A 276 -6.81 -102.02 -37.65
N GLN A 277 -5.91 -101.40 -36.88
CA GLN A 277 -4.68 -102.04 -36.41
C GLN A 277 -4.98 -103.22 -35.49
N GLN A 278 -5.96 -103.08 -34.58
CA GLN A 278 -6.41 -104.17 -33.73
C GLN A 278 -6.99 -105.32 -34.56
N GLU A 279 -7.84 -105.02 -35.56
CA GLU A 279 -8.41 -106.03 -36.47
C GLU A 279 -7.33 -106.75 -37.30
N ALA A 280 -6.29 -106.01 -37.74
CA ALA A 280 -5.15 -106.59 -38.43
C ALA A 280 -4.35 -107.55 -37.52
N ALA A 281 -4.07 -107.14 -36.28
CA ALA A 281 -3.40 -107.98 -35.29
C ALA A 281 -4.20 -109.25 -34.96
N ASP A 282 -5.52 -109.15 -34.83
CA ASP A 282 -6.40 -110.30 -34.62
C ASP A 282 -6.38 -111.26 -35.81
N ARG A 283 -6.36 -110.74 -37.05
CA ARG A 283 -6.21 -111.56 -38.26
C ARG A 283 -4.84 -112.22 -38.35
N ASP A 284 -3.77 -111.53 -38.00
CA ASP A 284 -2.41 -112.11 -37.98
C ASP A 284 -2.33 -113.27 -36.98
N LEU A 285 -2.95 -113.13 -35.81
CA LEU A 285 -3.06 -114.21 -34.82
C LEU A 285 -3.84 -115.42 -35.38
N GLN A 286 -4.94 -115.18 -36.10
CA GLN A 286 -5.70 -116.26 -36.76
C GLN A 286 -4.88 -116.95 -37.85
N LEU A 287 -4.12 -116.21 -38.65
CA LEU A 287 -3.21 -116.76 -39.66
C LEU A 287 -2.11 -117.60 -39.02
N GLU A 288 -1.57 -117.18 -37.89
CA GLU A 288 -0.57 -117.93 -37.15
C GLU A 288 -1.13 -119.24 -36.57
N GLN A 289 -2.37 -119.23 -36.07
CA GLN A 289 -3.08 -120.46 -35.68
C GLN A 289 -3.27 -121.41 -36.87
N LEU A 290 -3.68 -120.89 -38.04
CA LEU A 290 -3.82 -121.69 -39.26
C LEU A 290 -2.48 -122.29 -39.73
N ARG A 291 -1.39 -121.54 -39.65
CA ARG A 291 -0.03 -122.08 -39.92
C ARG A 291 0.32 -123.21 -38.96
N GLY A 292 -0.03 -123.08 -37.67
CA GLY A 292 0.14 -124.15 -36.69
C GLY A 292 -0.66 -125.42 -37.01
N PHE A 293 -1.89 -125.28 -37.53
CA PHE A 293 -2.67 -126.43 -38.01
C PHE A 293 -2.07 -127.07 -39.26
N GLN A 294 -1.58 -126.29 -40.21
CA GLN A 294 -0.90 -126.80 -41.41
C GLN A 294 0.37 -127.58 -41.05
N GLN A 295 1.17 -127.10 -40.10
CA GLN A 295 2.35 -127.82 -39.63
C GLN A 295 2.00 -129.17 -38.99
N LYS A 296 0.96 -129.22 -38.15
CA LYS A 296 0.50 -130.50 -37.58
C LYS A 296 -0.01 -131.47 -38.65
N ALA A 297 -0.67 -130.95 -39.69
CA ALA A 297 -1.13 -131.76 -40.81
C ALA A 297 0.05 -132.36 -41.59
N SER A 298 1.11 -131.59 -41.87
CA SER A 298 2.30 -132.10 -42.56
C SER A 298 3.09 -133.13 -41.73
N GLU A 299 3.16 -132.95 -40.40
CA GLU A 299 3.72 -133.95 -39.48
C GLU A 299 2.91 -135.27 -39.50
N SER A 300 1.57 -135.17 -39.60
CA SER A 300 0.69 -136.34 -39.76
C SER A 300 0.84 -137.03 -41.12
N GLU A 301 1.06 -136.27 -42.20
CA GLU A 301 1.31 -136.84 -43.53
C GLU A 301 2.65 -137.58 -43.56
N PHE A 302 3.69 -137.02 -42.93
CA PHE A 302 5.00 -137.65 -42.83
C PHE A 302 4.94 -139.00 -42.08
N THR A 303 4.21 -139.05 -40.97
CA THR A 303 4.00 -140.31 -40.22
C THR A 303 3.18 -141.34 -41.02
N MET A 304 2.18 -140.91 -41.81
CA MET A 304 1.47 -141.81 -42.73
C MET A 304 2.38 -142.39 -43.82
N GLN A 305 3.27 -141.58 -44.40
CA GLN A 305 4.23 -142.05 -45.40
C GLN A 305 5.20 -143.09 -44.82
N GLN A 306 5.65 -142.89 -43.58
CA GLN A 306 6.51 -143.84 -42.88
C GLN A 306 5.81 -145.20 -42.69
N LEU A 307 4.56 -145.21 -42.20
CA LEU A 307 3.77 -146.42 -42.02
C LEU A 307 3.47 -147.15 -43.36
N SER A 308 3.25 -146.39 -44.44
CA SER A 308 3.06 -146.96 -45.78
C SER A 308 4.31 -147.71 -46.27
N GLY A 309 5.50 -147.19 -45.99
CA GLY A 309 6.78 -147.83 -46.30
C GLY A 309 6.95 -149.18 -45.58
N GLU A 310 6.60 -149.25 -44.30
CA GLU A 310 6.66 -150.50 -43.52
C GLU A 310 5.70 -151.58 -44.07
N LEU A 311 4.52 -151.17 -44.52
CA LEU A 311 3.50 -152.07 -45.10
C LEU A 311 3.94 -152.67 -46.45
N ALA A 312 4.73 -151.92 -47.24
CA ALA A 312 5.27 -152.40 -48.51
C ALA A 312 6.30 -153.53 -48.32
N VAL A 313 7.14 -153.44 -47.27
CA VAL A 313 8.15 -154.47 -46.94
C VAL A 313 7.49 -155.80 -46.55
N LEU A 314 6.41 -155.75 -45.77
CA LEU A 314 5.61 -156.92 -45.37
C LEU A 314 4.98 -157.64 -46.58
N LYS A 315 4.45 -156.89 -47.57
CA LYS A 315 3.87 -157.48 -48.79
C LYS A 315 4.90 -158.22 -49.66
N GLN A 316 6.16 -157.76 -49.67
CA GLN A 316 7.21 -158.38 -50.48
C GLN A 316 7.67 -159.73 -49.89
N GLN A 317 7.69 -159.87 -48.57
CA GLN A 317 8.03 -161.14 -47.90
C GLN A 317 7.01 -162.25 -48.17
N LEU A 318 5.72 -161.91 -48.34
CA LEU A 318 4.65 -162.87 -48.62
C LEU A 318 4.77 -163.48 -50.03
N ARG A 319 5.17 -162.67 -51.04
CA ARG A 319 5.31 -163.14 -52.43
C ARG A 319 6.44 -164.16 -52.60
N ALA A 320 7.55 -163.99 -51.87
CA ALA A 320 8.71 -164.88 -51.93
C ALA A 320 8.45 -166.30 -51.37
N GLN A 321 7.38 -166.52 -50.58
CA GLN A 321 6.98 -167.85 -50.11
C GLN A 321 6.15 -168.64 -51.13
N THR A 322 5.39 -167.96 -51.99
CA THR A 322 4.45 -168.59 -52.94
C THR A 322 5.15 -169.27 -54.13
N GLU A 323 6.29 -168.74 -54.57
CA GLU A 323 6.99 -169.17 -55.79
C GLU A 323 7.79 -170.49 -55.63
N LYS A 324 7.90 -171.04 -54.40
CA LYS A 324 8.60 -172.31 -54.13
C LYS A 324 7.78 -173.58 -54.38
N SER A 325 6.49 -173.47 -54.75
CA SER A 325 5.52 -174.59 -54.67
C SER A 325 5.05 -175.21 -56.01
N LEU A 326 5.57 -174.78 -57.17
CA LEU A 326 4.96 -175.09 -58.48
C LEU A 326 5.97 -175.56 -59.54
N ALA A 327 6.59 -176.73 -59.35
CA ALA A 327 7.38 -177.39 -60.40
C ALA A 327 7.40 -178.92 -60.24
N GLU A 328 6.50 -179.66 -60.92
CA GLU A 328 6.72 -181.08 -61.27
C GLU A 328 5.68 -181.63 -62.29
N CYS A 329 6.21 -182.23 -63.37
CA CYS A 329 5.70 -183.40 -64.14
C CYS A 329 5.26 -183.23 -65.62
N GLU A 330 6.09 -183.76 -66.52
CA GLU A 330 5.87 -183.95 -67.97
C GLU A 330 5.78 -185.44 -68.33
N LYS A 331 4.65 -185.91 -68.90
CA LYS A 331 4.62 -187.15 -69.73
C LYS A 331 3.33 -187.38 -70.53
N CYS A 332 2.79 -186.35 -71.19
CA CYS A 332 1.68 -186.47 -72.17
C CYS A 332 2.12 -186.10 -73.61
N GLU A 333 3.38 -186.36 -73.97
CA GLU A 333 4.10 -185.83 -75.15
C GLU A 333 3.95 -186.64 -76.47
N ALA A 334 3.12 -187.68 -76.52
CA ALA A 334 2.97 -188.50 -77.73
C ALA A 334 1.63 -188.28 -78.46
N LEU A 335 0.52 -188.14 -77.73
CA LEU A 335 -0.79 -187.75 -78.29
C LEU A 335 -0.91 -186.23 -78.52
N LYS A 336 0.01 -185.45 -77.95
CA LYS A 336 0.16 -184.02 -78.20
C LYS A 336 0.55 -183.70 -79.63
N ARG A 337 1.26 -184.53 -80.40
CA ARG A 337 1.76 -184.09 -81.73
C ARG A 337 0.65 -183.92 -82.76
N GLU A 338 -0.30 -184.83 -82.87
CA GLU A 338 -1.41 -184.70 -83.84
C GLU A 338 -2.51 -183.75 -83.33
N LEU A 339 -2.76 -183.72 -82.00
CA LEU A 339 -3.56 -182.66 -81.39
C LEU A 339 -2.86 -181.29 -81.51
N SER A 340 -1.53 -181.22 -81.54
CA SER A 340 -0.76 -179.97 -81.64
C SER A 340 -0.81 -179.37 -83.03
N GLU A 341 -1.03 -180.12 -84.10
CA GLU A 341 -1.14 -179.52 -85.44
C GLU A 341 -2.52 -178.86 -85.64
N MET A 342 -3.61 -179.52 -85.21
CA MET A 342 -4.93 -178.86 -85.16
C MET A 342 -4.99 -177.77 -84.08
N SER A 343 -4.40 -178.01 -82.90
CA SER A 343 -4.28 -176.96 -81.88
C SER A 343 -3.40 -175.82 -82.36
N ALA A 344 -2.33 -176.04 -83.13
CA ALA A 344 -1.47 -174.97 -83.65
C ALA A 344 -2.19 -174.10 -84.69
N LEU A 345 -3.08 -174.66 -85.52
CA LEU A 345 -3.92 -173.85 -86.41
C LEU A 345 -5.01 -173.10 -85.65
N TYR A 346 -5.65 -173.74 -84.68
CA TYR A 346 -6.65 -173.10 -83.82
C TYR A 346 -6.01 -172.01 -82.92
N GLU A 347 -4.80 -172.25 -82.43
CA GLU A 347 -3.96 -171.38 -81.64
C GLU A 347 -3.39 -170.25 -82.50
N LYS A 348 -3.05 -170.47 -83.77
CA LYS A 348 -2.68 -169.39 -84.70
C LYS A 348 -3.87 -168.47 -84.99
N VAL A 349 -5.08 -169.01 -85.13
CA VAL A 349 -6.30 -168.20 -85.25
C VAL A 349 -6.63 -167.50 -83.93
N ASN A 350 -6.49 -168.16 -82.77
CA ASN A 350 -6.68 -167.55 -81.46
C ASN A 350 -5.63 -166.49 -81.13
N ILE A 351 -4.37 -166.67 -81.55
CA ILE A 351 -3.30 -165.66 -81.45
C ILE A 351 -3.62 -164.51 -82.40
N GLY A 352 -4.11 -164.78 -83.61
CA GLY A 352 -4.57 -163.74 -84.53
C GLY A 352 -5.73 -162.93 -83.95
N ARG A 353 -6.71 -163.59 -83.34
CA ARG A 353 -7.86 -162.96 -82.67
C ARG A 353 -7.43 -162.20 -81.41
N SER A 354 -6.62 -162.81 -80.54
CA SER A 354 -6.05 -162.15 -79.36
C SER A 354 -5.19 -160.95 -79.74
N ARG A 355 -4.43 -161.02 -80.83
CA ARG A 355 -3.64 -159.89 -81.34
C ARG A 355 -4.55 -158.79 -81.89
N SER A 356 -5.64 -159.15 -82.57
CA SER A 356 -6.66 -158.20 -83.01
C SER A 356 -7.39 -157.57 -81.83
N ASP A 357 -7.73 -158.34 -80.80
CA ASP A 357 -8.40 -157.87 -79.58
C ASP A 357 -7.46 -156.98 -78.75
N SER A 358 -6.16 -157.31 -78.66
CA SER A 358 -5.14 -156.45 -78.07
C SER A 358 -4.96 -155.15 -78.85
N GLN A 359 -4.91 -155.21 -80.18
CA GLN A 359 -4.85 -154.01 -81.02
C GLN A 359 -6.11 -153.15 -80.89
N LEU A 360 -7.27 -153.78 -80.70
CA LEU A 360 -8.54 -153.09 -80.50
C LEU A 360 -8.61 -152.46 -79.10
N ALA A 361 -8.10 -153.14 -78.07
CA ALA A 361 -7.96 -152.59 -76.72
C ALA A 361 -6.93 -151.44 -76.66
N GLU A 362 -5.81 -151.55 -77.38
CA GLU A 362 -4.83 -150.47 -77.54
C GLU A 362 -5.45 -149.28 -78.28
N ALA A 363 -6.22 -149.52 -79.34
CA ALA A 363 -6.93 -148.46 -80.05
C ALA A 363 -8.01 -147.79 -79.18
N GLN A 364 -8.73 -148.56 -78.35
CA GLN A 364 -9.70 -148.03 -77.39
C GLN A 364 -9.02 -147.20 -76.29
N SER A 365 -7.90 -147.69 -75.73
CA SER A 365 -7.09 -146.95 -74.76
C SER A 365 -6.50 -145.67 -75.36
N ALA A 366 -6.04 -145.72 -76.61
CA ALA A 366 -5.58 -144.54 -77.34
C ALA A 366 -6.72 -143.53 -77.62
N LEU A 367 -7.93 -144.02 -77.90
CA LEU A 367 -9.12 -143.19 -78.07
C LEU A 367 -9.51 -142.48 -76.76
N GLU A 368 -9.52 -143.21 -75.64
CA GLU A 368 -9.76 -142.64 -74.30
C GLU A 368 -8.68 -141.61 -73.93
N ALA A 369 -7.41 -141.90 -74.22
CA ALA A 369 -6.31 -140.95 -74.04
C ALA A 369 -6.50 -139.68 -74.88
N LEU A 370 -6.93 -139.81 -76.14
CA LEU A 370 -7.25 -138.67 -77.00
C LEU A 370 -8.47 -137.88 -76.50
N GLN A 371 -9.48 -138.54 -75.95
CA GLN A 371 -10.62 -137.85 -75.32
C GLN A 371 -10.17 -137.05 -74.09
N ASN A 372 -9.30 -137.62 -73.26
CA ASN A 372 -8.71 -136.91 -72.11
C ASN A 372 -7.88 -135.70 -72.57
N VAL A 373 -7.02 -135.86 -73.59
CA VAL A 373 -6.25 -134.74 -74.16
C VAL A 373 -7.17 -133.65 -74.72
N LYS A 374 -8.27 -134.03 -75.38
CA LYS A 374 -9.27 -133.06 -75.87
C LYS A 374 -9.93 -132.30 -74.71
N GLN A 375 -10.26 -132.99 -73.62
CA GLN A 375 -10.84 -132.36 -72.43
C GLN A 375 -9.82 -131.43 -71.74
N ASP A 376 -8.56 -131.87 -71.64
CA ASP A 376 -7.47 -131.06 -71.08
C ASP A 376 -7.19 -129.82 -71.93
N TYR A 377 -7.24 -129.93 -73.25
CA TYR A 377 -7.13 -128.79 -74.16
C TYR A 377 -8.28 -127.80 -73.95
N ALA A 378 -9.52 -128.27 -73.85
CA ALA A 378 -10.68 -127.42 -73.57
C ALA A 378 -10.56 -126.71 -72.21
N ASN A 379 -10.10 -127.43 -71.18
CA ASN A 379 -9.84 -126.85 -69.85
C ASN A 379 -8.71 -125.81 -69.89
N ALA A 380 -7.62 -126.08 -70.61
CA ALA A 380 -6.52 -125.15 -70.79
C ALA A 380 -6.95 -123.89 -71.55
N GLN A 381 -7.77 -124.04 -72.60
CA GLN A 381 -8.34 -122.92 -73.35
C GLN A 381 -9.22 -122.04 -72.44
N SER A 382 -10.10 -122.64 -71.63
CA SER A 382 -10.92 -121.89 -70.67
C SER A 382 -10.07 -121.14 -69.63
N ARG A 383 -8.98 -121.74 -69.15
CA ARG A 383 -8.02 -121.08 -68.26
C ARG A 383 -7.31 -119.90 -68.93
N ILE A 384 -6.90 -120.05 -70.19
CA ILE A 384 -6.28 -118.96 -70.97
C ILE A 384 -7.27 -117.81 -71.12
N GLU A 385 -8.54 -118.08 -71.48
CA GLU A 385 -9.57 -117.06 -71.61
C GLU A 385 -9.86 -116.33 -70.28
N GLU A 386 -9.85 -117.05 -69.16
CA GLU A 386 -10.01 -116.46 -67.82
C GLU A 386 -8.81 -115.56 -67.47
N VAL A 387 -7.58 -116.03 -67.70
CA VAL A 387 -6.36 -115.21 -67.49
C VAL A 387 -6.36 -113.97 -68.39
N SER A 388 -6.79 -114.10 -69.66
CA SER A 388 -6.94 -112.96 -70.56
C SER A 388 -7.97 -111.96 -70.05
N ARG A 389 -9.12 -112.41 -69.51
CA ARG A 389 -10.12 -111.54 -68.88
C ARG A 389 -9.59 -110.86 -67.62
N GLN A 390 -8.83 -111.57 -66.79
CA GLN A 390 -8.19 -111.00 -65.60
C GLN A 390 -7.14 -109.95 -65.97
N ASN A 391 -6.32 -110.21 -66.99
CA ASN A 391 -5.34 -109.24 -67.49
C ASN A 391 -5.99 -107.98 -68.04
N MET A 392 -7.12 -108.09 -68.74
CA MET A 392 -7.88 -106.91 -69.20
C MET A 392 -8.40 -106.09 -68.01
N LYS A 393 -8.99 -106.73 -67.00
CA LYS A 393 -9.47 -106.05 -65.78
C LYS A 393 -8.33 -105.35 -65.02
N LEU A 394 -7.19 -106.01 -64.87
CA LEU A 394 -6.01 -105.41 -64.24
C LEU A 394 -5.48 -104.22 -65.06
N GLY A 395 -5.50 -104.31 -66.40
CA GLY A 395 -5.15 -103.20 -67.28
C GLY A 395 -6.07 -101.99 -67.11
N GLU A 396 -7.38 -102.20 -67.01
CA GLU A 396 -8.35 -101.14 -66.73
C GLU A 396 -8.13 -100.49 -65.34
N GLN A 397 -7.86 -101.30 -64.32
CA GLN A 397 -7.56 -100.82 -62.97
C GLN A 397 -6.26 -100.00 -62.94
N LEU A 398 -5.21 -100.44 -63.63
CA LEU A 398 -3.96 -99.68 -63.75
C LEU A 398 -4.21 -98.33 -64.42
N PHE A 399 -4.98 -98.29 -65.52
CA PHE A 399 -5.32 -97.05 -66.20
C PHE A 399 -6.11 -96.08 -65.30
N GLN A 400 -7.08 -96.60 -64.53
CA GLN A 400 -7.82 -95.79 -63.54
C GLN A 400 -6.88 -95.23 -62.47
N LYS A 401 -5.97 -96.05 -61.94
CA LYS A 401 -5.00 -95.61 -60.93
C LYS A 401 -4.01 -94.60 -61.48
N ASP A 402 -3.56 -94.73 -62.72
CA ASP A 402 -2.73 -93.73 -63.39
C ASP A 402 -3.47 -92.40 -63.55
N SER A 403 -4.76 -92.44 -63.90
CA SER A 403 -5.60 -91.25 -63.94
C SER A 403 -5.76 -90.58 -62.57
N GLU A 404 -5.98 -91.36 -61.51
CA GLU A 404 -6.05 -90.86 -60.12
C GLU A 404 -4.71 -90.22 -59.69
N ILE A 405 -3.58 -90.87 -59.98
CA ILE A 405 -2.24 -90.34 -59.68
C ILE A 405 -2.01 -89.00 -60.40
N ASN A 406 -2.42 -88.88 -61.66
CA ASN A 406 -2.28 -87.64 -62.40
C ASN A 406 -3.17 -86.51 -61.85
N ALA A 407 -4.40 -86.83 -61.41
CA ALA A 407 -5.26 -85.87 -60.73
C ALA A 407 -4.63 -85.40 -59.41
N LEU A 408 -4.16 -86.32 -58.56
CA LEU A 408 -3.49 -86.01 -57.29
C LEU A 408 -2.22 -85.17 -57.48
N LYS A 409 -1.43 -85.42 -58.55
CA LYS A 409 -0.28 -84.58 -58.90
C LYS A 409 -0.71 -83.15 -59.23
N GLY A 410 -1.82 -82.98 -59.96
CA GLY A 410 -2.40 -81.67 -60.24
C GLY A 410 -2.79 -80.93 -58.95
N ASP A 411 -3.49 -81.60 -58.05
CA ASP A 411 -3.89 -81.05 -56.76
C ASP A 411 -2.69 -80.66 -55.90
N LEU A 412 -1.62 -81.47 -55.91
CA LEU A 412 -0.40 -81.21 -55.15
C LEU A 412 0.31 -79.94 -55.65
N GLU A 413 0.46 -79.77 -56.97
CA GLU A 413 1.03 -78.53 -57.53
C GLU A 413 0.14 -77.32 -57.26
N GLN A 414 -1.20 -77.47 -57.29
CA GLN A 414 -2.11 -76.39 -56.90
C GLN A 414 -1.92 -76.00 -55.44
N ARG A 415 -1.90 -76.97 -54.51
CA ARG A 415 -1.68 -76.71 -53.08
C ARG A 415 -0.33 -76.08 -52.80
N LYS A 416 0.72 -76.46 -53.54
CA LYS A 416 2.05 -75.88 -53.46
C LYS A 416 2.05 -74.40 -53.88
N ASN A 417 1.32 -74.05 -54.94
CA ASN A 417 1.14 -72.67 -55.36
C ASN A 417 0.36 -71.85 -54.31
N ASP A 418 -0.71 -72.42 -53.75
CA ASP A 418 -1.48 -71.79 -52.67
C ASP A 418 -0.59 -71.52 -51.45
N LEU A 419 0.22 -72.49 -51.05
CA LEU A 419 1.14 -72.37 -49.91
C LEU A 419 2.22 -71.30 -50.14
N ALA A 420 2.74 -71.19 -51.37
CA ALA A 420 3.65 -70.11 -51.75
C ALA A 420 2.98 -68.73 -51.61
N SER A 421 1.74 -68.59 -52.11
CA SER A 421 0.99 -67.33 -52.02
C SER A 421 0.63 -66.94 -50.58
N LEU A 422 0.27 -67.92 -49.74
CA LEU A 422 0.02 -67.74 -48.31
C LEU A 422 1.29 -67.31 -47.57
N THR A 423 2.43 -67.90 -47.92
CA THR A 423 3.74 -67.52 -47.35
C THR A 423 4.10 -66.08 -47.71
N GLU A 424 3.86 -65.66 -48.95
CA GLU A 424 4.07 -64.28 -49.39
C GLU A 424 3.17 -63.28 -48.66
N ARG A 425 1.87 -63.59 -48.51
CA ARG A 425 0.94 -62.78 -47.71
C ARG A 425 1.31 -62.72 -46.23
N MET A 426 1.79 -63.82 -45.66
CA MET A 426 2.27 -63.85 -44.26
C MET A 426 3.49 -62.94 -44.07
N ASN A 427 4.41 -62.92 -45.03
CA ASN A 427 5.58 -62.06 -44.96
C ASN A 427 5.22 -60.58 -45.15
N ALA A 428 4.27 -60.26 -46.04
CA ALA A 428 3.74 -58.91 -46.19
C ALA A 428 3.06 -58.41 -44.89
N THR A 429 2.20 -59.24 -44.29
CA THR A 429 1.50 -58.89 -43.03
C THR A 429 2.45 -58.76 -41.84
N LYS A 430 3.56 -59.50 -41.79
CA LYS A 430 4.62 -59.28 -40.80
C LYS A 430 5.30 -57.91 -40.97
N GLY A 431 5.53 -57.47 -42.21
CA GLY A 431 6.05 -56.13 -42.51
C GLY A 431 5.09 -55.02 -42.09
N ASP A 432 3.79 -55.21 -42.35
CA ASP A 432 2.73 -54.27 -41.94
C ASP A 432 2.55 -54.24 -40.41
N SER A 433 2.68 -55.38 -39.74
CA SER A 433 2.65 -55.44 -38.27
C SER A 433 3.82 -54.68 -37.65
N PHE A 434 5.02 -54.79 -38.22
CA PHE A 434 6.19 -54.08 -37.73
C PHE A 434 6.07 -52.56 -37.90
N THR A 435 5.56 -52.11 -39.04
CA THR A 435 5.32 -50.67 -39.29
C THR A 435 4.18 -50.12 -38.42
N ARG A 436 3.09 -50.88 -38.21
CA ARG A 436 2.03 -50.51 -37.25
C ARG A 436 2.56 -50.44 -35.81
N GLN A 437 3.47 -51.32 -35.43
CA GLN A 437 4.09 -51.30 -34.10
C GLN A 437 4.97 -50.06 -33.91
N GLN A 438 5.77 -49.68 -34.91
CA GLN A 438 6.51 -48.41 -34.89
C GLN A 438 5.59 -47.18 -34.82
N GLN A 439 4.49 -47.19 -35.57
CA GLN A 439 3.50 -46.10 -35.51
C GLN A 439 2.79 -46.03 -34.15
N ALA A 440 2.46 -47.16 -33.54
CA ALA A 440 1.86 -47.22 -32.22
C ALA A 440 2.82 -46.71 -31.13
N GLU A 441 4.11 -47.03 -31.21
CA GLU A 441 5.13 -46.49 -30.30
C GLU A 441 5.33 -44.97 -30.48
N ALA A 442 5.31 -44.48 -31.72
CA ALA A 442 5.38 -43.04 -32.00
C ALA A 442 4.15 -42.29 -31.45
N LEU A 443 2.94 -42.82 -31.65
CA LEU A 443 1.70 -42.26 -31.11
C LEU A 443 1.68 -42.31 -29.58
N LYS A 444 2.26 -43.34 -28.97
CA LYS A 444 2.40 -43.43 -27.50
C LYS A 444 3.35 -42.35 -26.98
N ALA A 445 4.49 -42.14 -27.63
CA ALA A 445 5.43 -41.07 -27.27
C ALA A 445 4.81 -39.67 -27.41
N ASP A 446 3.99 -39.44 -28.45
CA ASP A 446 3.30 -38.17 -28.63
C ASP A 446 2.14 -37.98 -27.64
N LYS A 447 1.44 -39.05 -27.27
CA LYS A 447 0.47 -39.03 -26.16
C LYS A 447 1.13 -38.65 -24.84
N GLU A 448 2.27 -39.26 -24.50
CA GLU A 448 3.03 -38.95 -23.28
C GLU A 448 3.50 -37.49 -23.27
N LYS A 449 3.95 -36.95 -24.41
CA LYS A 449 4.28 -35.51 -24.54
C LYS A 449 3.05 -34.63 -24.36
N ALA A 450 1.91 -34.99 -24.96
CA ALA A 450 0.68 -34.23 -24.84
C ALA A 450 0.15 -34.23 -23.39
N GLU A 451 0.24 -35.36 -22.68
CA GLU A 451 -0.11 -35.47 -21.27
C GLU A 451 0.81 -34.62 -20.39
N ALA A 452 2.13 -34.63 -20.64
CA ALA A 452 3.08 -33.77 -19.93
C ALA A 452 2.79 -32.27 -20.17
N LEU A 453 2.42 -31.90 -21.40
CA LEU A 453 2.07 -30.53 -21.75
C LEU A 453 0.74 -30.12 -21.11
N ALA A 454 -0.25 -31.02 -21.06
CA ALA A 454 -1.52 -30.82 -20.37
C ALA A 454 -1.32 -30.63 -18.87
N GLN A 455 -0.49 -31.45 -18.22
CA GLN A 455 -0.14 -31.28 -16.80
C GLN A 455 0.56 -29.95 -16.54
N THR A 456 1.47 -29.52 -17.44
CA THR A 456 2.16 -28.23 -17.35
C THR A 456 1.18 -27.06 -17.49
N LEU A 457 0.25 -27.15 -18.45
CA LEU A 457 -0.80 -26.14 -18.64
C LEU A 457 -1.75 -26.10 -17.44
N GLN A 458 -2.12 -27.25 -16.88
CA GLN A 458 -2.96 -27.32 -15.71
C GLN A 458 -2.28 -26.71 -14.47
N ALA A 459 -0.99 -26.99 -14.26
CA ALA A 459 -0.20 -26.35 -13.21
C ALA A 459 -0.16 -24.82 -13.38
N LYS A 460 -0.03 -24.34 -14.62
CA LYS A 460 -0.04 -22.91 -14.95
C LYS A 460 -1.42 -22.27 -14.76
N VAL A 461 -2.49 -22.98 -15.06
CA VAL A 461 -3.87 -22.55 -14.76
C VAL A 461 -4.08 -22.43 -13.27
N THR A 462 -3.63 -23.39 -12.46
CA THR A 462 -3.70 -23.28 -10.99
C THR A 462 -2.87 -22.12 -10.45
N GLU A 463 -1.65 -21.89 -10.97
CA GLU A 463 -0.83 -20.73 -10.59
C GLU A 463 -1.52 -19.40 -10.93
N LEU A 464 -2.10 -19.30 -12.13
CA LEU A 464 -2.84 -18.10 -12.54
C LEU A 464 -4.12 -17.89 -11.74
N GLN A 465 -4.84 -18.96 -11.38
CA GLN A 465 -5.99 -18.89 -10.49
C GLN A 465 -5.59 -18.41 -9.10
N GLN A 466 -4.45 -18.88 -8.59
CA GLN A 466 -3.91 -18.46 -7.30
C GLN A 466 -3.50 -16.99 -7.31
N LYS A 467 -2.79 -16.54 -8.36
CA LYS A 467 -2.48 -15.11 -8.58
C LYS A 467 -3.72 -14.25 -8.73
N ASN A 468 -4.76 -14.72 -9.44
CA ASN A 468 -6.02 -14.00 -9.55
C ASN A 468 -6.72 -13.88 -8.20
N HIS A 469 -6.67 -14.94 -7.38
CA HIS A 469 -7.23 -14.89 -6.03
C HIS A 469 -6.45 -13.93 -5.13
N GLU A 470 -5.12 -13.93 -5.19
CA GLU A 470 -4.26 -12.99 -4.48
C GLU A 470 -4.51 -11.53 -4.92
N LEU A 471 -4.63 -11.29 -6.23
CA LEU A 471 -4.95 -9.96 -6.78
C LEU A 471 -6.35 -9.51 -6.37
N ALA A 472 -7.35 -10.39 -6.38
CA ALA A 472 -8.70 -10.08 -5.90
C ALA A 472 -8.70 -9.75 -4.40
N THR A 473 -7.97 -10.52 -3.58
CA THR A 473 -7.83 -10.28 -2.14
C THR A 473 -7.10 -8.96 -1.86
N SER A 474 -6.06 -8.65 -2.64
CA SER A 474 -5.33 -7.38 -2.59
C SER A 474 -6.22 -6.21 -3.00
N ALA A 475 -6.98 -6.35 -4.09
CA ALA A 475 -7.95 -5.35 -4.54
C ALA A 475 -9.02 -5.07 -3.48
N ASP A 476 -9.58 -6.12 -2.86
CA ASP A 476 -10.55 -6.00 -1.77
C ASP A 476 -9.96 -5.32 -0.53
N SER A 477 -8.71 -5.63 -0.18
CA SER A 477 -8.02 -4.96 0.92
C SER A 477 -7.76 -3.48 0.63
N SER A 478 -7.42 -3.14 -0.62
CA SER A 478 -7.23 -1.75 -1.06
C SER A 478 -8.55 -0.98 -1.11
N SER A 479 -9.64 -1.64 -1.49
CA SER A 479 -11.01 -1.14 -1.50
C SER A 479 -11.50 -0.86 -0.07
N LYS A 480 -11.23 -1.76 0.87
CA LYS A 480 -11.47 -1.54 2.31
C LYS A 480 -10.64 -0.37 2.85
N ALA A 481 -9.36 -0.28 2.51
CA ALA A 481 -8.51 0.83 2.94
C ALA A 481 -8.95 2.18 2.35
N THR A 482 -9.41 2.22 1.10
CA THR A 482 -9.94 3.44 0.47
C THR A 482 -11.30 3.83 1.04
N THR A 483 -12.19 2.88 1.32
CA THR A 483 -13.47 3.15 2.00
C THR A 483 -13.28 3.60 3.44
N GLU A 484 -12.32 3.03 4.19
CA GLU A 484 -11.95 3.53 5.53
C GLU A 484 -11.35 4.94 5.47
N LYS A 485 -10.47 5.23 4.51
CA LYS A 485 -9.94 6.60 4.29
C LYS A 485 -11.06 7.57 3.94
N MET A 486 -12.03 7.15 3.12
CA MET A 486 -13.20 7.95 2.76
C MET A 486 -14.12 8.18 3.96
N GLN A 487 -14.33 7.18 4.82
CA GLN A 487 -15.09 7.32 6.06
C GLN A 487 -14.38 8.24 7.05
N LYS A 488 -13.05 8.12 7.21
CA LYS A 488 -12.25 9.04 8.02
C LYS A 488 -12.31 10.47 7.47
N ALA A 489 -12.20 10.65 6.16
CA ALA A 489 -12.35 11.96 5.52
C ALA A 489 -13.75 12.54 5.71
N LYS A 490 -14.81 11.73 5.60
CA LYS A 490 -16.20 12.14 5.91
C LYS A 490 -16.35 12.53 7.38
N ALA A 491 -15.79 11.76 8.32
CA ALA A 491 -15.83 12.07 9.74
C ALA A 491 -15.09 13.39 10.06
N LEU A 492 -13.94 13.62 9.41
CA LEU A 492 -13.18 14.85 9.53
C LEU A 492 -13.95 16.04 8.95
N LEU A 493 -14.62 15.86 7.80
CA LEU A 493 -15.47 16.89 7.19
C LEU A 493 -16.69 17.22 8.06
N VAL A 494 -17.32 16.23 8.68
CA VAL A 494 -18.39 16.44 9.68
C VAL A 494 -17.84 17.18 10.90
N SER A 495 -16.66 16.81 11.41
CA SER A 495 -16.02 17.51 12.53
C SER A 495 -15.73 18.97 12.21
N LEU A 496 -15.14 19.25 11.04
CA LEU A 496 -14.86 20.61 10.57
C LEU A 496 -16.15 21.40 10.31
N THR A 497 -17.21 20.74 9.85
CA THR A 497 -18.52 21.38 9.66
C THR A 497 -19.15 21.75 11.00
N ASN A 498 -19.05 20.86 12.01
CA ASN A 498 -19.50 21.15 13.36
C ASN A 498 -18.69 22.27 14.00
N GLU A 499 -17.36 22.24 13.88
CA GLU A 499 -16.48 23.29 14.39
C GLU A 499 -16.76 24.65 13.72
N LYS A 500 -16.97 24.66 12.40
CA LYS A 500 -17.44 25.84 11.68
C LYS A 500 -18.77 26.36 12.23
N GLN A 501 -19.72 25.47 12.54
CA GLN A 501 -21.00 25.85 13.13
C GLN A 501 -20.81 26.41 14.54
N THR A 502 -19.99 25.80 15.38
CA THR A 502 -19.66 26.31 16.72
C THR A 502 -19.04 27.70 16.65
N LEU A 503 -18.06 27.91 15.76
CA LEU A 503 -17.44 29.23 15.54
C LEU A 503 -18.45 30.27 15.00
N GLN A 504 -19.40 29.84 14.16
CA GLN A 504 -20.48 30.69 13.70
C GLN A 504 -21.40 31.10 14.86
N ASP A 505 -21.71 30.18 15.75
CA ASP A 505 -22.54 30.42 16.93
C ASP A 505 -21.82 31.33 17.94
N GLU A 506 -20.52 31.09 18.20
CA GLU A 506 -19.67 31.98 19.00
C GLU A 506 -19.58 33.39 18.41
N LYS A 507 -19.44 33.50 17.09
CA LYS A 507 -19.49 34.80 16.40
C LYS A 507 -20.83 35.50 16.61
N ASN A 508 -21.94 34.75 16.54
CA ASN A 508 -23.27 35.30 16.78
C ASN A 508 -23.44 35.76 18.24
N ASP A 509 -22.90 35.01 19.21
CA ASP A 509 -22.95 35.38 20.62
C ASP A 509 -22.05 36.58 20.94
N LEU A 510 -20.85 36.65 20.36
CA LEU A 510 -20.01 37.85 20.41
C LEU A 510 -20.72 39.05 19.76
N GLN A 511 -21.45 38.86 18.67
CA GLN A 511 -22.22 39.93 18.04
C GLN A 511 -23.35 40.40 18.97
N LYS A 512 -24.07 39.49 19.62
CA LYS A 512 -25.07 39.84 20.66
C LYS A 512 -24.43 40.60 21.81
N GLU A 513 -23.24 40.19 22.26
CA GLU A 513 -22.52 40.87 23.34
C GLU A 513 -22.06 42.27 22.92
N VAL A 514 -21.59 42.44 21.68
CA VAL A 514 -21.27 43.76 21.11
C VAL A 514 -22.53 44.64 21.09
N ASP A 515 -23.67 44.11 20.67
CA ASP A 515 -24.92 44.88 20.65
C ASP A 515 -25.45 45.17 22.06
N ARG A 516 -25.26 44.25 23.02
CA ARG A 516 -25.53 44.47 24.45
C ARG A 516 -24.66 45.57 25.03
N LEU A 517 -23.34 45.53 24.77
CA LEU A 517 -22.39 46.55 25.20
C LEU A 517 -22.69 47.91 24.56
N ARG A 518 -23.13 47.94 23.29
CA ARG A 518 -23.62 49.17 22.64
C ARG A 518 -24.87 49.72 23.33
N MET A 519 -25.80 48.85 23.72
CA MET A 519 -26.96 49.26 24.52
C MET A 519 -26.57 49.79 25.89
N GLU A 520 -25.65 49.13 26.60
CA GLU A 520 -25.13 49.59 27.90
C GLU A 520 -24.37 50.92 27.78
N LEU A 521 -23.57 51.10 26.73
CA LEU A 521 -22.88 52.36 26.44
C LEU A 521 -23.89 53.47 26.16
N ASN A 522 -24.91 53.21 25.34
CA ASN A 522 -25.97 54.17 25.06
C ASN A 522 -26.78 54.48 26.34
N GLN A 523 -27.08 53.49 27.16
CA GLN A 523 -27.77 53.69 28.43
C GLN A 523 -26.92 54.53 29.39
N ARG A 524 -25.61 54.25 29.50
CA ARG A 524 -24.68 55.09 30.27
C ARG A 524 -24.56 56.50 29.71
N ASN A 525 -24.59 56.67 28.39
CA ASN A 525 -24.60 58.00 27.78
C ASN A 525 -25.88 58.76 28.15
N VAL A 526 -27.05 58.11 28.10
CA VAL A 526 -28.32 58.70 28.54
C VAL A 526 -28.30 59.01 30.04
N GLU A 527 -27.75 58.14 30.87
CA GLU A 527 -27.60 58.37 32.32
C GLU A 527 -26.61 59.50 32.62
N ASN A 528 -25.52 59.60 31.86
CA ASN A 528 -24.55 60.70 31.96
C ASN A 528 -25.16 62.02 31.48
N GLU A 529 -25.93 62.03 30.39
CA GLU A 529 -26.69 63.22 29.96
C GLU A 529 -27.71 63.64 31.02
N LYS A 530 -28.42 62.68 31.63
CA LYS A 530 -29.32 62.94 32.76
C LYS A 530 -28.56 63.52 33.95
N ARG A 531 -27.42 62.94 34.35
CA ARG A 531 -26.56 63.48 35.42
C ARG A 531 -26.01 64.86 35.08
N MET A 532 -25.57 65.09 33.84
CA MET A 532 -25.10 66.40 33.39
C MET A 532 -26.21 67.44 33.40
N LYS A 533 -27.43 67.05 33.00
CA LYS A 533 -28.60 67.91 33.06
C LYS A 533 -28.99 68.21 34.52
N GLN A 534 -28.97 67.21 35.39
CA GLN A 534 -29.24 67.36 36.82
C GLN A 534 -28.17 68.22 37.50
N LEU A 535 -26.88 68.03 37.20
CA LEU A 535 -25.80 68.90 37.64
C LEU A 535 -25.93 70.32 37.09
N SER A 536 -26.34 70.49 35.83
CA SER A 536 -26.61 71.80 35.24
C SER A 536 -27.79 72.50 35.93
N GLU A 537 -28.86 71.77 36.24
CA GLU A 537 -30.03 72.26 36.97
C GLU A 537 -29.66 72.60 38.42
N GLU A 538 -28.89 71.75 39.12
CA GLU A 538 -28.36 72.03 40.46
C GLU A 538 -27.41 73.22 40.46
N ASN A 539 -26.56 73.36 39.44
CA ASN A 539 -25.64 74.49 39.33
C ASN A 539 -26.40 75.78 38.97
N ALA A 540 -27.44 75.70 38.13
CA ALA A 540 -28.33 76.82 37.86
C ALA A 540 -29.16 77.21 39.11
N GLN A 541 -29.63 76.24 39.88
CA GLN A 541 -30.30 76.48 41.16
C GLN A 541 -29.36 77.08 42.19
N LYS A 542 -28.11 76.60 42.31
CA LYS A 542 -27.08 77.20 43.16
C LYS A 542 -26.71 78.61 42.70
N LEU A 543 -26.65 78.85 41.40
CA LEU A 543 -26.42 80.18 40.84
C LEU A 543 -27.61 81.10 41.13
N GLN A 544 -28.84 80.61 41.01
CA GLN A 544 -30.05 81.36 41.33
C GLN A 544 -30.16 81.63 42.84
N GLN A 545 -29.81 80.68 43.69
CA GLN A 545 -29.75 80.82 45.14
C GLN A 545 -28.63 81.78 45.56
N SER A 546 -27.46 81.70 44.92
CA SER A 546 -26.36 82.65 45.10
C SER A 546 -26.78 84.05 44.65
N THR A 547 -27.47 84.17 43.51
CA THR A 547 -28.02 85.44 43.01
C THR A 547 -29.06 86.01 43.97
N GLN A 548 -29.98 85.19 44.49
CA GLN A 548 -30.94 85.59 45.52
C GLN A 548 -30.26 85.99 46.83
N ASN A 549 -29.18 85.30 47.23
CA ASN A 549 -28.39 85.67 48.39
C ASN A 549 -27.64 86.98 48.17
N VAL A 550 -27.05 87.20 47.00
CA VAL A 550 -26.42 88.46 46.60
C VAL A 550 -27.46 89.59 46.56
N GLN A 551 -28.69 89.30 46.12
CA GLN A 551 -29.77 90.27 46.06
C GLN A 551 -30.29 90.61 47.47
N LYS A 552 -30.46 89.60 48.35
CA LYS A 552 -30.74 89.81 49.78
C LYS A 552 -29.63 90.61 50.47
N LEU A 553 -28.37 90.27 50.21
CA LEU A 553 -27.22 91.04 50.72
C LEU A 553 -27.20 92.45 50.12
N GLY A 554 -27.62 92.63 48.86
CA GLY A 554 -27.78 93.93 48.22
C GLY A 554 -28.90 94.77 48.84
N ASP A 555 -30.01 94.13 49.20
CA ASP A 555 -31.13 94.74 49.92
C ASP A 555 -30.72 95.09 51.35
N GLU A 556 -29.99 94.21 52.04
CA GLU A 556 -29.41 94.47 53.36
C GLU A 556 -28.38 95.60 53.30
N ILE A 557 -27.50 95.64 52.30
CA ILE A 557 -26.57 96.75 52.08
C ILE A 557 -27.32 98.05 51.79
N SER A 558 -28.42 98.00 51.03
CA SER A 558 -29.25 99.18 50.77
C SER A 558 -29.97 99.65 52.03
N THR A 559 -30.46 98.73 52.83
CA THR A 559 -31.08 99.00 54.13
C THR A 559 -30.06 99.58 55.11
N LEU A 560 -28.84 99.02 55.15
CA LEU A 560 -27.73 99.52 55.93
C LEU A 560 -27.31 100.90 55.44
N LYS A 561 -27.21 101.15 54.13
CA LYS A 561 -26.96 102.50 53.58
C LYS A 561 -28.04 103.50 53.96
N GLN A 562 -29.30 103.08 53.96
CA GLN A 562 -30.42 103.94 54.36
C GLN A 562 -30.40 104.21 55.86
N ALA A 563 -30.11 103.21 56.70
CA ALA A 563 -29.88 103.38 58.13
C ALA A 563 -28.67 104.27 58.42
N LEU A 564 -27.59 104.16 57.64
CA LEU A 564 -26.40 105.00 57.74
C LEU A 564 -26.70 106.44 57.33
N SER A 565 -27.56 106.66 56.33
CA SER A 565 -28.05 107.98 55.95
C SER A 565 -28.93 108.60 57.03
N VAL A 566 -29.84 107.81 57.62
CA VAL A 566 -30.66 108.24 58.77
C VAL A 566 -29.79 108.54 59.99
N LEU A 567 -28.74 107.74 60.23
CA LEU A 567 -27.77 107.99 61.30
C LEU A 567 -26.93 109.23 61.02
N GLN A 568 -26.47 109.47 59.79
CA GLN A 568 -25.76 110.71 59.43
C GLN A 568 -26.68 111.94 59.53
N GLU A 569 -27.96 111.81 59.22
CA GLU A 569 -28.93 112.89 59.36
C GLU A 569 -29.31 113.14 60.82
N SER A 570 -29.40 112.07 61.63
CA SER A 570 -29.50 112.12 63.09
C SER A 570 -28.25 112.75 63.71
N GLU A 571 -27.05 112.42 63.24
CA GLU A 571 -25.78 112.98 63.71
C GLU A 571 -25.67 114.46 63.35
N LYS A 572 -26.06 114.87 62.13
CA LYS A 572 -26.20 116.29 61.76
C LYS A 572 -27.25 117.02 62.63
N SER A 573 -28.35 116.36 62.97
CA SER A 573 -29.36 116.90 63.89
C SER A 573 -28.81 117.03 65.32
N GLN A 574 -28.01 116.06 65.78
CA GLN A 574 -27.31 116.10 67.07
C GLN A 574 -26.22 117.16 67.10
N GLN A 575 -25.52 117.40 65.99
CA GLN A 575 -24.53 118.47 65.84
C GLN A 575 -25.21 119.84 65.88
N ARG A 576 -26.34 120.02 65.18
CA ARG A 576 -27.17 121.23 65.30
C ARG A 576 -27.74 121.40 66.70
N ALA A 577 -28.14 120.33 67.38
CA ALA A 577 -28.60 120.38 68.77
C ALA A 577 -27.47 120.74 69.75
N LYS A 578 -26.24 120.25 69.52
CA LYS A 578 -25.04 120.64 70.27
C LYS A 578 -24.63 122.09 70.01
N GLU A 579 -24.70 122.56 68.77
CA GLU A 579 -24.45 123.97 68.42
C GLU A 579 -25.52 124.89 69.03
N LEU A 580 -26.79 124.49 69.04
CA LEU A 580 -27.88 125.24 69.69
C LEU A 580 -27.75 125.23 71.22
N ALA A 581 -27.25 124.14 71.81
CA ALA A 581 -26.97 124.04 73.25
C ALA A 581 -25.73 124.84 73.67
N ASN A 582 -24.69 124.89 72.84
CA ASN A 582 -23.52 125.74 73.06
C ASN A 582 -23.85 127.23 72.88
N ALA A 583 -24.65 127.59 71.86
CA ALA A 583 -25.18 128.95 71.72
C ALA A 583 -26.09 129.36 72.89
N LYS A 584 -26.90 128.43 73.43
CA LYS A 584 -27.68 128.69 74.66
C LYS A 584 -26.79 128.88 75.89
N ARG A 585 -25.72 128.10 76.05
CA ARG A 585 -24.76 128.27 77.15
C ARG A 585 -23.99 129.59 77.05
N GLU A 586 -23.57 130.01 75.86
CA GLU A 586 -22.91 131.30 75.67
C GLU A 586 -23.85 132.49 75.94
N VAL A 587 -25.13 132.38 75.57
CA VAL A 587 -26.16 133.38 75.91
C VAL A 587 -26.45 133.38 77.41
N GLU A 588 -26.55 132.23 78.07
CA GLU A 588 -26.75 132.13 79.52
C GLU A 588 -25.53 132.62 80.32
N GLU A 589 -24.31 132.36 79.86
CA GLU A 589 -23.07 132.81 80.50
C GLU A 589 -22.84 134.32 80.29
N SER A 590 -23.21 134.86 79.13
CA SER A 590 -23.30 136.31 78.87
C SER A 590 -24.36 136.97 79.76
N ASN A 591 -25.53 136.33 79.94
CA ASN A 591 -26.58 136.84 80.83
C ASN A 591 -26.16 136.77 82.31
N LYS A 592 -25.41 135.74 82.71
CA LYS A 592 -24.85 135.59 84.07
C LYS A 592 -23.75 136.63 84.35
N LYS A 593 -22.89 136.94 83.37
CA LYS A 593 -21.93 138.05 83.45
C LYS A 593 -22.64 139.42 83.49
N ARG A 594 -23.74 139.58 82.75
CA ARG A 594 -24.55 140.80 82.77
C ARG A 594 -25.37 140.95 84.06
N LEU A 595 -25.83 139.87 84.67
CA LEU A 595 -26.48 139.84 85.99
C LEU A 595 -25.48 140.04 87.13
N ALA A 596 -24.26 139.51 87.02
CA ALA A 596 -23.17 139.78 87.97
C ALA A 596 -22.72 141.25 87.93
N ALA A 597 -22.55 141.83 86.74
CA ALA A 597 -22.26 143.26 86.58
C ALA A 597 -23.43 144.15 87.05
N LYS A 598 -24.67 143.67 86.92
CA LYS A 598 -25.87 144.37 87.44
C LYS A 598 -26.02 144.27 88.96
N ALA A 599 -25.63 143.14 89.56
CA ALA A 599 -25.61 142.94 91.01
C ALA A 599 -24.46 143.74 91.66
N GLU A 600 -23.32 143.87 91.00
CA GLU A 600 -22.18 144.69 91.45
C GLU A 600 -22.48 146.20 91.35
N THR A 601 -23.18 146.64 90.30
CA THR A 601 -23.68 148.03 90.20
C THR A 601 -24.84 148.34 91.15
N GLN A 602 -25.69 147.37 91.50
CA GLN A 602 -26.68 147.52 92.58
C GLN A 602 -26.04 147.54 93.98
N LYS A 603 -24.97 146.77 94.21
CA LYS A 603 -24.22 146.81 95.48
C LYS A 603 -23.51 148.16 95.68
N LEU A 604 -22.88 148.69 94.64
CA LEU A 604 -22.30 150.05 94.64
C LEU A 604 -23.34 151.16 94.82
N ALA A 605 -24.55 151.00 94.26
CA ALA A 605 -25.65 151.94 94.47
C ALA A 605 -26.19 151.90 95.92
N VAL A 606 -26.29 150.73 96.53
CA VAL A 606 -26.70 150.56 97.95
C VAL A 606 -25.62 151.08 98.90
N ASP A 607 -24.34 150.89 98.58
CA ASP A 607 -23.23 151.46 99.36
C ASP A 607 -23.18 152.99 99.24
N LEU A 608 -23.47 153.56 98.06
CA LEU A 608 -23.65 155.01 97.88
C LEU A 608 -24.88 155.55 98.63
N GLU A 609 -26.00 154.81 98.65
CA GLU A 609 -27.21 155.18 99.38
C GLU A 609 -27.02 155.12 100.91
N ASN A 610 -26.19 154.20 101.41
CA ASN A 610 -25.80 154.10 102.82
C ASN A 610 -24.81 155.21 103.24
N VAL A 611 -23.89 155.61 102.36
CA VAL A 611 -23.03 156.79 102.57
C VAL A 611 -23.87 158.07 102.54
N GLN A 612 -24.88 158.16 101.67
CA GLN A 612 -25.77 159.32 101.56
C GLN A 612 -26.79 159.41 102.71
N LYS A 613 -27.23 158.27 103.29
CA LYS A 613 -27.99 158.23 104.55
C LYS A 613 -27.14 158.64 105.76
N SER A 614 -25.87 158.24 105.80
CA SER A 614 -24.93 158.68 106.83
C SER A 614 -24.62 160.18 106.72
N LEU A 615 -24.58 160.72 105.50
CA LEU A 615 -24.42 162.14 105.21
C LEU A 615 -25.68 162.96 105.59
N ASN A 616 -26.88 162.41 105.38
CA ASN A 616 -28.15 163.07 105.74
C ASN A 616 -28.41 163.07 107.26
N GLN A 617 -27.99 162.04 108.00
CA GLN A 617 -28.05 162.05 109.48
C GLN A 617 -27.07 163.06 110.11
N LEU A 618 -25.92 163.31 109.48
CA LEU A 618 -25.02 164.40 109.90
C LEU A 618 -25.53 165.79 109.47
N SER A 619 -26.25 165.88 108.34
CA SER A 619 -26.89 167.12 107.85
C SER A 619 -28.06 167.58 108.74
N GLU A 620 -28.87 166.66 109.28
CA GLU A 620 -29.93 167.01 110.25
C GLU A 620 -29.37 167.42 111.63
N THR A 621 -28.15 167.02 111.95
CA THR A 621 -27.47 167.36 113.21
C THR A 621 -26.58 168.60 113.08
N THR A 622 -26.89 169.53 112.16
CA THR A 622 -26.20 170.83 112.06
C THR A 622 -27.13 172.04 112.33
N CYS A 623 -28.46 171.91 112.40
CA CYS A 623 -29.36 173.08 112.54
C CYS A 623 -30.16 173.22 113.84
N GLY A 624 -30.02 172.31 114.81
CA GLY A 624 -30.64 172.46 116.14
C GLY A 624 -29.79 173.20 117.18
N ASN A 625 -28.45 173.14 117.07
CA ASN A 625 -27.53 173.57 118.14
C ASN A 625 -26.50 174.64 117.72
N SER A 626 -26.75 175.39 116.63
CA SER A 626 -26.04 176.65 116.38
C SER A 626 -26.55 177.81 117.26
N ALA A 627 -27.69 177.65 117.94
CA ALA A 627 -28.27 178.67 118.82
C ALA A 627 -27.60 178.75 120.22
N THR A 628 -26.83 177.74 120.64
CA THR A 628 -26.21 177.69 122.00
C THR A 628 -24.70 177.91 122.02
N ASN A 629 -23.97 177.71 120.92
CA ASN A 629 -22.51 177.92 120.87
C ASN A 629 -22.06 179.17 120.07
N MET A 630 -22.98 179.91 119.45
CA MET A 630 -22.73 181.32 119.08
C MET A 630 -22.39 182.21 120.30
N ARG A 631 -22.60 181.73 121.53
CA ARG A 631 -22.17 182.41 122.75
C ARG A 631 -20.72 182.10 123.19
N LYS A 632 -19.99 181.20 122.51
CA LYS A 632 -18.60 180.84 122.85
C LYS A 632 -17.56 181.09 121.73
N ILE A 633 -17.94 181.19 120.46
CA ILE A 633 -16.98 181.48 119.35
C ILE A 633 -17.08 182.92 118.81
N ALA A 634 -17.96 183.73 119.40
CA ALA A 634 -17.77 185.18 119.49
C ALA A 634 -16.40 185.59 120.11
N MET A 635 -15.60 184.65 120.65
CA MET A 635 -14.23 184.90 121.16
C MET A 635 -13.10 184.42 120.24
N LEU A 636 -13.37 183.65 119.18
CA LEU A 636 -12.32 183.19 118.25
C LEU A 636 -12.41 183.86 116.87
N GLN A 637 -13.56 184.45 116.54
CA GLN A 637 -13.74 185.19 115.30
C GLN A 637 -13.23 186.65 115.36
N ASP A 638 -12.84 187.13 116.54
CA ASP A 638 -11.92 188.28 116.68
C ASP A 638 -10.47 187.92 116.32
N ARG A 639 -10.13 186.64 116.11
CA ARG A 639 -8.75 186.20 115.85
C ARG A 639 -8.43 185.75 114.44
N VAL A 640 -9.40 185.55 113.54
CA VAL A 640 -9.09 185.04 112.17
C VAL A 640 -9.75 185.86 111.05
N ASN A 641 -10.49 186.90 111.40
CA ASN A 641 -10.59 188.12 110.57
C ASN A 641 -9.24 188.84 110.36
N GLU A 642 -8.13 188.25 110.82
CA GLU A 642 -6.76 188.68 110.48
C GLU A 642 -6.10 187.77 109.41
N ALA A 643 -6.73 186.66 109.00
CA ALA A 643 -6.10 185.68 108.10
C ALA A 643 -6.85 185.45 106.77
N LEU A 644 -7.21 186.56 106.12
CA LEU A 644 -7.05 186.71 104.66
C LEU A 644 -8.20 186.15 103.80
N GLN A 645 -8.97 186.96 103.06
CA GLN A 645 -8.62 188.25 102.45
C GLN A 645 -7.23 188.28 101.77
N LEU A 646 -6.83 187.17 101.16
CA LEU A 646 -5.94 187.14 100.00
C LEU A 646 -6.32 185.92 99.15
N LEU A 647 -6.84 186.20 97.95
CA LEU A 647 -6.91 185.31 96.78
C LEU A 647 -8.14 184.39 96.66
N GLU A 648 -9.30 184.79 96.11
CA GLU A 648 -9.61 185.65 94.94
C GLU A 648 -9.67 184.89 93.59
N LYS A 649 -10.92 184.71 93.10
CA LYS A 649 -11.49 184.97 91.75
C LYS A 649 -11.16 184.13 90.48
N ARG A 650 -12.25 184.06 89.67
CA ARG A 650 -12.45 183.97 88.19
C ARG A 650 -12.43 182.57 87.54
N ALA A 651 -13.17 182.22 86.47
CA ALA A 651 -14.32 182.76 85.69
C ALA A 651 -14.56 181.88 84.40
N SER A 652 -15.80 181.46 84.10
CA SER A 652 -16.59 181.58 82.82
C SER A 652 -16.05 181.32 81.37
N ALA A 653 -16.88 180.62 80.54
CA ALA A 653 -17.34 180.83 79.12
C ALA A 653 -16.49 180.57 77.81
N SER A 654 -17.16 179.95 76.78
CA SER A 654 -17.18 180.16 75.28
C SER A 654 -16.30 179.40 74.19
N ALA A 655 -16.98 178.95 73.09
CA ALA A 655 -16.69 178.87 71.60
C ALA A 655 -15.67 177.93 70.81
N ALA A 656 -16.17 177.41 69.65
CA ALA A 656 -15.66 177.24 68.23
C ALA A 656 -14.40 176.41 67.73
N ALA A 657 -14.61 175.74 66.55
CA ALA A 657 -13.75 175.47 65.36
C ALA A 657 -12.60 174.39 65.27
N SER A 658 -12.59 173.66 64.13
CA SER A 658 -11.48 173.09 63.29
C SER A 658 -10.14 172.59 63.88
N GLY A 659 -9.80 171.32 63.61
CA GLY A 659 -8.53 170.94 62.95
C GLY A 659 -7.37 170.28 63.73
N LYS A 660 -6.98 169.08 63.24
CA LYS A 660 -5.63 168.44 63.18
C LYS A 660 -4.95 167.82 64.43
N LYS A 661 -4.46 166.59 64.13
CA LYS A 661 -3.19 165.93 64.54
C LYS A 661 -3.14 165.13 65.85
N GLN A 662 -2.81 163.85 65.65
CA GLN A 662 -1.72 163.07 66.30
C GLN A 662 -1.80 162.87 67.81
N ARG A 663 -1.33 161.78 68.41
CA ARG A 663 -0.76 160.47 68.04
C ARG A 663 -0.56 159.84 69.44
N VAL A 664 -0.89 158.57 69.65
CA VAL A 664 0.09 157.48 69.81
C VAL A 664 0.91 157.62 71.09
N SER A 665 0.85 156.67 72.01
CA SER A 665 1.60 155.40 72.01
C SER A 665 1.62 154.96 73.49
N VAL A 666 2.16 153.84 73.94
CA VAL A 666 3.30 153.00 73.54
C VAL A 666 2.98 151.65 74.19
N GLY A 667 3.10 150.51 73.53
CA GLY A 667 4.32 149.85 73.04
C GLY A 667 4.03 148.35 73.14
N ASN A 668 4.74 147.42 72.53
CA ASN A 668 6.08 147.33 71.96
C ASN A 668 6.03 146.04 71.10
N ASN A 669 6.62 146.01 69.89
CA ASN A 669 7.91 145.38 69.53
C ASN A 669 7.93 143.86 69.79
N ASP A 670 8.54 142.97 69.02
CA ASP A 670 9.39 142.96 67.82
C ASP A 670 9.81 141.47 67.62
N ILE A 671 10.55 141.21 66.55
CA ILE A 671 11.63 140.20 66.42
C ILE A 671 11.31 138.81 65.82
N GLU A 672 12.18 138.54 64.84
CA GLU A 672 12.65 137.30 64.20
C GLU A 672 12.89 136.10 65.12
N VAL A 673 13.09 134.92 64.53
CA VAL A 673 14.21 133.97 64.76
C VAL A 673 13.76 132.55 64.36
N GLU A 674 14.39 132.08 63.29
CA GLU A 674 15.13 130.81 63.20
C GLU A 674 14.78 129.63 64.14
N ASP A 675 14.59 128.48 63.48
CA ASP A 675 15.29 127.22 63.75
C ASP A 675 14.77 126.25 64.82
N ILE A 676 14.98 124.98 64.46
CA ILE A 676 15.20 123.82 65.32
C ILE A 676 14.00 123.15 66.00
N ARG A 677 13.94 121.84 65.72
CA ARG A 677 13.47 120.72 66.56
C ARG A 677 11.96 120.47 66.68
N GLY A 678 11.57 119.32 66.12
CA GLY A 678 10.77 118.39 66.91
C GLY A 678 11.48 118.04 68.21
N PRO A 679 10.77 117.53 69.23
CA PRO A 679 11.08 116.16 69.59
C PRO A 679 9.78 115.40 69.91
N GLU A 680 9.67 114.14 69.51
CA GLU A 680 10.08 113.03 70.37
C GLU A 680 9.71 113.27 71.84
N SER A 681 8.70 112.57 72.34
CA SER A 681 8.92 111.45 73.25
C SER A 681 7.54 110.95 73.69
N ALA A 682 7.16 109.74 73.29
CA ALA A 682 7.68 108.49 73.86
C ALA A 682 7.32 108.35 75.33
N SER A 683 6.40 107.43 75.60
CA SER A 683 6.57 106.36 76.58
C SER A 683 5.61 105.25 76.18
N ARG A 684 6.11 104.10 75.71
CA ARG A 684 6.63 102.97 76.51
C ARG A 684 5.48 102.35 77.33
N GLU A 685 5.22 101.06 77.25
CA GLU A 685 6.16 99.92 77.30
C GLU A 685 6.37 99.23 75.94
N LYS A 686 7.59 98.98 75.42
CA LYS A 686 8.80 98.34 75.99
C LYS A 686 8.50 96.85 76.30
N VAL A 687 9.26 95.86 75.83
CA VAL A 687 10.71 95.67 75.98
C VAL A 687 11.24 94.79 74.83
N MET A 688 12.06 95.33 73.92
CA MET A 688 13.53 95.35 73.83
C MET A 688 14.20 94.16 73.11
N SER A 689 14.66 94.42 71.87
CA SER A 689 16.06 94.51 71.37
C SER A 689 17.25 93.95 72.19
N PRO A 690 18.52 93.94 71.69
CA PRO A 690 19.03 94.15 70.32
C PRO A 690 20.26 93.28 69.89
N SER A 691 20.71 93.55 68.64
CA SER A 691 22.10 93.69 68.15
C SER A 691 22.95 92.46 67.78
N SER A 692 23.26 92.46 66.48
CA SER A 692 24.57 92.29 65.85
C SER A 692 25.27 90.94 65.88
N SER A 693 25.47 90.44 64.66
CA SER A 693 26.60 89.66 64.13
C SER A 693 26.23 88.27 63.59
N THR A 694 26.81 87.94 62.43
CA THR A 694 26.92 86.62 61.78
C THR A 694 25.66 86.13 61.01
N LYS A 695 25.51 86.32 59.69
CA LYS A 695 26.29 85.80 58.54
C LYS A 695 26.36 84.27 58.35
N LYS A 696 25.56 83.44 59.04
CA LYS A 696 25.66 81.96 58.90
C LYS A 696 24.35 81.13 59.09
N ALA A 697 23.16 81.71 58.85
CA ALA A 697 21.88 81.00 59.07
C ALA A 697 21.00 80.82 57.81
N GLU A 698 21.24 81.55 56.72
CA GLU A 698 20.43 81.43 55.48
C GLU A 698 20.91 80.29 54.57
N GLU A 699 22.19 79.89 54.60
CA GLU A 699 22.70 78.72 53.86
C GLU A 699 22.18 77.37 54.40
N SER A 700 21.81 77.30 55.69
CA SER A 700 21.29 76.06 56.30
C SER A 700 19.84 75.76 55.90
N ILE A 701 19.03 76.76 55.54
CA ILE A 701 17.63 76.56 55.11
C ILE A 701 17.59 76.11 53.64
N ALA A 702 18.50 76.61 52.80
CA ALA A 702 18.68 76.14 51.43
C ALA A 702 19.20 74.69 51.37
N GLN A 703 20.18 74.32 52.20
CA GLN A 703 20.66 72.93 52.31
C GLN A 703 19.63 71.97 52.92
N LEU A 704 18.72 72.46 53.78
CA LEU A 704 17.64 71.63 54.32
C LEU A 704 16.60 71.29 53.24
N ASN A 705 16.26 72.27 52.38
CA ASN A 705 15.35 72.05 51.24
C ASN A 705 15.95 71.14 50.16
N GLU A 706 17.26 71.24 49.92
CA GLU A 706 17.97 70.36 48.98
C GLU A 706 18.05 68.91 49.50
N ARG A 707 18.22 68.72 50.82
CA ARG A 707 18.14 67.40 51.47
C ARG A 707 16.73 66.83 51.53
N LEU A 708 15.70 67.68 51.66
CA LEU A 708 14.30 67.24 51.63
C LEU A 708 13.90 66.73 50.24
N ASN A 709 14.33 67.43 49.18
CA ASN A 709 14.11 67.01 47.80
C ASN A 709 14.89 65.73 47.46
N ALA A 710 16.12 65.57 47.94
CA ALA A 710 16.88 64.32 47.78
C ALA A 710 16.23 63.13 48.51
N ILE A 711 15.57 63.35 49.65
CA ILE A 711 14.81 62.30 50.36
C ILE A 711 13.54 61.94 49.58
N ILE A 712 12.83 62.90 48.99
CA ILE A 712 11.66 62.63 48.15
C ILE A 712 12.06 61.81 46.91
N GLU A 713 13.14 62.17 46.23
CA GLU A 713 13.64 61.47 45.05
C GLU A 713 14.16 60.04 45.36
N VAL A 714 14.77 59.83 46.54
CA VAL A 714 15.16 58.50 47.02
C VAL A 714 13.94 57.68 47.45
N THR A 715 12.88 58.32 47.96
CA THR A 715 11.63 57.65 48.36
C THR A 715 10.79 57.25 47.14
N GLU A 716 10.77 58.05 46.08
CA GLU A 716 10.18 57.67 44.78
C GLU A 716 10.95 56.51 44.13
N LYS A 717 12.30 56.56 44.12
CA LYS A 717 13.13 55.45 43.63
C LYS A 717 13.01 54.17 44.47
N LEU A 718 12.75 54.27 45.78
CA LEU A 718 12.46 53.11 46.65
C LEU A 718 11.04 52.56 46.46
N CYS A 719 10.07 53.41 46.12
CA CYS A 719 8.72 52.96 45.74
C CYS A 719 8.74 52.27 44.37
N ASP A 720 9.51 52.78 43.41
CA ASP A 720 9.70 52.16 42.08
C ASP A 720 10.45 50.82 42.19
N LEU A 721 11.51 50.72 43.02
CA LEU A 721 12.19 49.44 43.28
C LEU A 721 11.29 48.43 44.03
N ALA A 722 10.41 48.89 44.91
CA ALA A 722 9.47 48.04 45.63
C ALA A 722 8.30 47.56 44.74
N MET A 723 7.95 48.32 43.69
CA MET A 723 7.00 47.89 42.67
C MET A 723 7.66 46.95 41.63
N GLU A 724 8.91 47.20 41.23
CA GLU A 724 9.66 46.29 40.33
C GLU A 724 10.02 44.95 41.00
N GLN A 725 10.26 44.91 42.32
CA GLN A 725 10.51 43.65 43.04
C GLN A 725 9.25 42.81 43.32
N HIS A 726 8.05 43.32 43.03
CA HIS A 726 6.79 42.58 43.22
C HIS A 726 6.14 42.04 41.93
N GLU A 727 6.81 42.15 40.77
CA GLU A 727 6.37 41.57 39.50
C GLU A 727 7.11 40.29 39.08
N VAL A 728 7.80 39.60 39.99
CA VAL A 728 8.14 38.19 39.75
C VAL A 728 6.97 37.35 40.26
N ASN A 729 6.01 37.12 39.37
CA ASN A 729 4.86 36.26 39.60
C ASN A 729 5.33 34.90 40.14
N LEU A 730 5.03 34.60 41.41
CA LEU A 730 5.37 33.34 42.07
C LEU A 730 4.93 32.12 41.23
N LYS A 731 3.89 32.30 40.42
CA LYS A 731 3.39 31.31 39.47
C LYS A 731 4.42 30.95 38.39
N ASP A 732 5.16 31.92 37.86
CA ASP A 732 6.15 31.69 36.80
C ASP A 732 7.43 31.04 37.36
N VAL A 733 7.86 31.42 38.57
CA VAL A 733 8.97 30.75 39.27
C VAL A 733 8.60 29.32 39.66
N VAL A 734 7.36 29.07 40.09
CA VAL A 734 6.87 27.72 40.40
C VAL A 734 6.70 26.90 39.10
N ILE A 735 6.18 27.48 38.02
CA ILE A 735 6.05 26.82 36.71
C ILE A 735 7.43 26.46 36.14
N GLU A 736 8.41 27.35 36.24
CA GLU A 736 9.77 27.10 35.77
C GLU A 736 10.45 26.01 36.62
N ARG A 737 10.30 26.07 37.95
CA ARG A 737 10.86 25.05 38.87
C ARG A 737 10.19 23.68 38.69
N VAL A 738 8.86 23.64 38.53
CA VAL A 738 8.10 22.41 38.28
C VAL A 738 8.40 21.86 36.88
N SER A 739 8.48 22.71 35.85
CA SER A 739 8.87 22.28 34.49
C SER A 739 10.29 21.75 34.45
N HIS A 740 11.21 22.33 35.23
CA HIS A 740 12.59 21.86 35.28
C HIS A 740 12.70 20.50 36.00
N VAL A 741 12.00 20.33 37.13
CA VAL A 741 11.95 19.03 37.85
C VAL A 741 11.22 17.96 37.05
N PHE A 742 10.14 18.32 36.35
CA PHE A 742 9.36 17.39 35.51
C PHE A 742 10.16 16.96 34.28
N SER A 743 10.84 17.90 33.60
CA SER A 743 11.72 17.60 32.46
C SER A 743 12.92 16.76 32.87
N HIS A 744 13.50 16.99 34.05
CA HIS A 744 14.61 16.18 34.55
C HIS A 744 14.17 14.76 34.93
N CYS A 745 13.02 14.61 35.59
CA CYS A 745 12.49 13.29 35.97
C CYS A 745 12.02 12.45 34.77
N PHE A 746 11.48 13.08 33.72
CA PHE A 746 11.04 12.37 32.51
C PHE A 746 12.18 12.07 31.54
N SER A 747 13.16 12.97 31.38
CA SER A 747 14.28 12.73 30.47
C SER A 747 15.23 11.61 30.96
N GLU A 748 15.44 11.48 32.27
CA GLU A 748 16.24 10.35 32.81
C GLU A 748 15.50 9.01 32.72
N LYS A 749 14.18 8.99 32.98
CA LYS A 749 13.39 7.75 32.85
C LYS A 749 13.17 7.31 31.40
N LEU A 750 12.97 8.23 30.45
CA LEU A 750 12.91 7.88 29.02
C LEU A 750 14.27 7.42 28.49
N ARG A 751 15.37 8.07 28.89
CA ARG A 751 16.72 7.68 28.46
C ARG A 751 17.11 6.29 29.00
N ALA A 752 16.70 5.95 30.23
CA ALA A 752 16.91 4.62 30.83
C ALA A 752 15.97 3.53 30.24
N ALA A 753 14.80 3.90 29.74
CA ALA A 753 13.88 2.96 29.09
C ALA A 753 14.32 2.63 27.65
N TYR A 754 14.81 3.61 26.89
CA TYR A 754 15.31 3.38 25.52
C TYR A 754 16.62 2.58 25.48
N THR A 755 17.55 2.83 26.41
CA THR A 755 18.80 2.05 26.50
C THR A 755 18.57 0.58 26.84
N LYS A 756 17.55 0.24 27.64
CA LYS A 756 17.17 -1.15 27.92
C LYS A 756 16.48 -1.87 26.75
N VAL A 757 15.83 -1.12 25.86
CA VAL A 757 15.17 -1.69 24.67
C VAL A 757 16.21 -1.98 23.58
N ASP A 758 17.20 -1.10 23.39
CA ASP A 758 18.28 -1.31 22.40
C ASP A 758 19.18 -2.52 22.76
N GLU A 759 19.53 -2.71 24.05
CA GLU A 759 20.29 -3.89 24.51
C GLU A 759 19.51 -5.21 24.36
N ALA A 760 18.17 -5.18 24.45
CA ALA A 760 17.34 -6.37 24.28
C ALA A 760 17.17 -6.75 22.80
N THR A 761 17.23 -5.79 21.88
CA THR A 761 17.15 -6.04 20.43
C THR A 761 18.45 -6.56 19.83
N GLU A 762 19.63 -6.20 20.37
CA GLU A 762 20.90 -6.80 19.93
C GLU A 762 21.05 -8.26 20.39
N SER A 763 20.48 -8.65 21.54
CA SER A 763 20.55 -10.03 22.03
C SER A 763 19.66 -11.04 21.27
N MET A 764 18.66 -10.61 20.51
CA MET A 764 17.79 -11.50 19.73
C MET A 764 18.28 -11.79 18.30
N LEU A 765 19.27 -11.03 17.80
CA LEU A 765 19.78 -11.21 16.44
C LEU A 765 20.97 -12.19 16.33
N ASP A 766 21.54 -12.64 17.46
CA ASP A 766 22.70 -13.55 17.49
C ASP A 766 22.37 -15.05 17.71
N THR A 767 21.09 -15.44 17.78
CA THR A 767 20.70 -16.84 18.09
C THR A 767 20.30 -17.70 16.87
N SER A 768 20.53 -17.25 15.63
CA SER A 768 20.15 -18.00 14.41
C SER A 768 21.31 -18.59 13.59
N GLN A 769 22.53 -18.68 14.13
CA GLN A 769 23.65 -19.37 13.47
C GLN A 769 24.31 -20.41 14.37
N SER A 770 23.69 -21.58 14.55
CA SER A 770 24.41 -22.84 14.80
C SER A 770 23.45 -24.02 14.96
N SER A 771 23.19 -24.76 13.88
CA SER A 771 22.89 -26.20 13.95
C SER A 771 22.63 -26.79 12.57
N SER A 772 23.68 -27.32 11.93
CA SER A 772 23.58 -28.60 11.20
C SER A 772 24.94 -29.00 10.62
N SER A 773 25.76 -29.66 11.43
CA SER A 773 26.76 -30.60 10.92
C SER A 773 26.79 -31.83 11.83
N SER A 774 26.94 -33.00 11.19
CA SER A 774 27.20 -34.32 11.77
C SER A 774 25.99 -35.20 12.11
N SER A 775 25.66 -36.11 11.20
CA SER A 775 25.62 -37.54 11.55
C SER A 775 25.81 -38.40 10.29
N ARG A 776 26.96 -39.05 10.26
CA ARG A 776 27.34 -40.12 9.34
C ARG A 776 27.11 -41.44 10.08
N ALA A 777 26.54 -42.41 9.37
CA ALA A 777 26.80 -43.85 9.45
C ALA A 777 25.63 -44.77 9.87
N GLN A 778 25.49 -45.80 9.01
CA GLN A 778 25.14 -47.21 9.27
C GLN A 778 23.71 -47.74 8.99
N ASN A 779 23.65 -48.43 7.85
CA ASN A 779 23.34 -49.86 7.66
C ASN A 779 21.90 -50.41 7.68
N ARG A 780 21.63 -51.18 6.60
CA ARG A 780 20.67 -52.28 6.39
C ARG A 780 19.20 -51.86 6.31
N ALA A 781 18.39 -52.23 5.32
CA ALA A 781 18.45 -53.31 4.32
C ALA A 781 18.03 -52.82 2.93
#